data_AF-A0A933V177-F1
#
_entry.id   AF-A0A933V177-F1
#
_cell.length_a   1.000
_cell.length_b   1.000
_cell.length_c   1.000
_cell.angle_alpha   90.00
_cell.angle_beta   90.00
_cell.angle_gamma   90.00
#
_symmetry.space_group_name_H-M   'P 1'
#
loop_
_entity.id
_entity.type
_entity.pdbx_description
1 polymer ?
#
loop_
_entity_poly.entity_id
_entity_poly.type
_entity_poly.pdbx_seq_one_letter_code
_entity_poly.pdbx_strand_id
1 'polypeptide(L)'
;MEHKNQRPDELIKKAPHAAILFAAMFALITFSVHAGKFQIAVFPDTQSEVCVGPGNTPTKLYAMAKWITNNMAASNIVFTVSVGDNVNWTTPDEYMWINASNAYRYFDLAGMPYALAIGNHDTHAVATNGGSARDPVNTRTLVRETPEFNAYFPVSRHPAQKGRFEAGKSDNAFYTFTAGGLNWMVMSLELWPRQVALDWAKTVIGSPAYANYNVIITTHSYLNSDGSVYQSGSYGELSPQAMYDQLVKQYANIRIVLCGHVDKSAWKTNTGVNGNRIYQILQDYQGENNGWVRFIEFDTTSNTIKGWMYSPYLNQGRSDGSGYTTANILFTNVNFVPGAAAPTVTGAPGSFTTNRTFSVTLDVDNDNGYWSTNGTSYTSFGTAGTTITIDRTLTLSFYGRDTNGRTSATNSVTYTFDTAAPTVTGAPNSFTTNAVFTVSLDVNENHGWYSTNGVTFYQFTTMATNILIDRTLTLSYYGRDVLGNTSATNSRTYTIDLPPVVSGAPSSCMTNRSFIIMLDVDKNHGYWSTNNSPFSQLSTAGVNMTVDRTTTLRYFGSNAAGVGTTNSRTYTFDTAAPVVTGALNDLSTNKVFSVALAVNENYGYVSLNGGAYVQFTSAGTNISITKTTTLSYFGRDALGNSSATNTRTYTVTIITGLENPSAVRGTDGFTFMNLPENTSGAVYSVSGRYVAPLSANTQGLFWDTQTVNGKRAAPGVYLCRLTSARDMKIVKVMVVR
;
A
#
# COMPACT_ATOMS: atom_id res chain seq x y z
N MET A 1 31.08 78.80 -34.62
CA MET A 1 29.62 78.61 -34.55
C MET A 1 29.35 77.74 -33.33
N GLU A 2 28.68 78.33 -32.36
CA GLU A 2 28.39 77.80 -31.02
C GLU A 2 27.43 76.60 -31.05
N HIS A 3 27.58 75.69 -30.08
CA HIS A 3 26.56 75.27 -29.09
C HIS A 3 27.10 74.04 -28.34
N LYS A 4 27.69 74.22 -27.15
CA LYS A 4 27.09 74.14 -25.79
C LYS A 4 26.67 72.74 -25.34
N ASN A 5 27.41 72.28 -24.31
CA ASN A 5 27.10 71.35 -23.23
C ASN A 5 25.60 71.08 -22.96
N GLN A 6 25.29 69.82 -22.65
CA GLN A 6 24.63 69.42 -21.39
C GLN A 6 24.63 67.88 -21.22
N ARG A 7 25.04 67.41 -20.03
CA ARG A 7 24.58 66.16 -19.39
C ARG A 7 23.67 66.58 -18.22
N PRO A 8 23.09 65.64 -17.45
CA PRO A 8 22.12 64.61 -17.77
C PRO A 8 20.81 64.91 -16.99
N ASP A 9 19.87 63.96 -16.97
CA ASP A 9 18.73 63.84 -16.03
C ASP A 9 17.35 63.94 -16.68
N GLU A 10 16.47 63.07 -16.17
CA GLU A 10 15.07 62.82 -16.53
C GLU A 10 14.82 61.94 -17.75
N LEU A 11 14.57 60.65 -17.48
CA LEU A 11 13.30 59.99 -17.85
C LEU A 11 13.21 58.61 -17.16
N ILE A 12 12.70 58.61 -15.93
CA ILE A 12 12.09 57.42 -15.30
C ILE A 12 10.57 57.55 -15.49
N LYS A 13 9.97 56.65 -16.29
CA LYS A 13 8.67 55.99 -16.05
C LYS A 13 8.12 55.36 -17.34
N LYS A 14 8.24 54.02 -17.45
CA LYS A 14 7.17 53.05 -17.78
C LYS A 14 7.77 51.74 -18.31
N ALA A 15 7.88 50.74 -17.43
CA ALA A 15 7.50 49.33 -17.63
C ALA A 15 8.23 48.45 -16.57
N PRO A 16 7.51 47.81 -15.64
CA PRO A 16 8.10 46.98 -14.59
C PRO A 16 8.28 45.51 -15.04
N HIS A 17 9.18 44.79 -14.37
CA HIS A 17 9.32 43.32 -14.35
C HIS A 17 10.24 42.61 -15.39
N ALA A 18 11.40 43.16 -15.75
CA ALA A 18 12.40 42.40 -16.54
C ALA A 18 13.86 42.49 -16.05
N ALA A 19 14.12 43.04 -14.86
CA ALA A 19 15.50 43.31 -14.39
C ALA A 19 15.99 42.44 -13.22
N ILE A 20 15.20 41.48 -12.71
CA ILE A 20 15.61 40.57 -11.63
C ILE A 20 15.87 39.13 -12.11
N LEU A 21 15.51 38.80 -13.36
CA LEU A 21 15.86 37.50 -13.97
C LEU A 21 17.14 37.49 -14.82
N PHE A 22 17.74 38.64 -15.11
CA PHE A 22 18.90 38.72 -16.03
C PHE A 22 20.27 38.44 -15.37
N ALA A 23 20.37 38.46 -14.04
CA ALA A 23 21.61 38.13 -13.32
C ALA A 23 21.68 36.67 -12.82
N ALA A 24 20.53 35.99 -12.69
CA ALA A 24 20.47 34.60 -12.24
C ALA A 24 20.53 33.57 -13.39
N MET A 25 20.28 34.01 -14.63
CA MET A 25 20.17 33.11 -15.79
C MET A 25 21.48 32.96 -16.58
N PHE A 26 22.53 33.73 -16.27
CA PHE A 26 23.88 33.55 -16.81
C PHE A 26 24.79 32.66 -15.94
N ALA A 27 24.33 32.21 -14.78
CA ALA A 27 25.07 31.28 -13.91
C ALA A 27 24.68 29.80 -14.12
N LEU A 28 23.66 29.50 -14.95
CA LEU A 28 23.13 28.13 -15.11
C LEU A 28 23.17 27.55 -16.54
N ILE A 29 23.84 28.22 -17.48
CA ILE A 29 24.15 27.69 -18.83
C ILE A 29 25.61 28.04 -19.09
N THR A 30 26.59 27.29 -18.56
CA THR A 30 27.37 26.31 -19.33
C THR A 30 28.04 25.22 -18.46
N PHE A 31 27.60 24.94 -17.24
CA PHE A 31 28.18 23.85 -16.43
C PHE A 31 27.68 22.43 -16.77
N SER A 32 26.98 22.24 -17.88
CA SER A 32 26.29 20.97 -18.20
C SER A 32 26.61 20.34 -19.56
N VAL A 33 27.76 20.64 -20.18
CA VAL A 33 28.17 19.94 -21.42
C VAL A 33 29.50 19.19 -21.33
N HIS A 34 30.26 19.37 -20.24
CA HIS A 34 31.59 18.76 -20.08
C HIS A 34 31.75 17.95 -18.79
N ALA A 35 30.66 17.48 -18.18
CA ALA A 35 30.77 16.58 -17.03
C ALA A 35 31.65 15.36 -17.41
N GLY A 36 32.89 15.35 -16.92
CA GLY A 36 33.90 14.33 -17.21
C GLY A 36 34.87 14.58 -18.37
N LYS A 37 34.67 15.60 -19.23
CA LYS A 37 35.54 15.85 -20.40
C LYS A 37 36.36 17.12 -20.29
N PHE A 38 37.67 17.05 -20.57
CA PHE A 38 38.54 18.22 -20.63
C PHE A 38 39.71 17.98 -21.59
N GLN A 39 40.42 19.04 -21.98
CA GLN A 39 41.55 18.97 -22.90
C GLN A 39 42.83 19.56 -22.30
N ILE A 40 43.98 19.06 -22.74
CA ILE A 40 45.25 19.75 -22.64
C ILE A 40 45.82 20.00 -24.03
N ALA A 41 46.56 21.09 -24.19
CA ALA A 41 47.31 21.38 -25.40
C ALA A 41 48.79 21.03 -25.19
N VAL A 42 49.41 20.35 -26.15
CA VAL A 42 50.82 19.95 -26.07
C VAL A 42 51.59 20.57 -27.22
N PHE A 43 52.48 21.50 -26.89
CA PHE A 43 53.41 22.13 -27.83
C PHE A 43 54.51 21.13 -28.19
N PRO A 44 54.87 21.00 -29.48
CA PRO A 44 56.02 20.22 -29.91
C PRO A 44 57.31 21.03 -29.68
N ASP A 45 58.42 20.54 -30.20
CA ASP A 45 59.72 21.20 -30.27
C ASP A 45 59.63 22.48 -31.14
N THR A 46 59.40 23.62 -30.49
CA THR A 46 59.05 24.89 -31.17
C THR A 46 60.23 25.63 -31.82
N GLN A 47 61.43 25.07 -31.75
CA GLN A 47 62.70 25.63 -32.23
C GLN A 47 62.57 26.45 -33.53
N SER A 48 62.03 25.84 -34.58
CA SER A 48 61.93 26.48 -35.89
C SER A 48 60.91 27.62 -35.93
N GLU A 49 59.94 27.63 -35.03
CA GLU A 49 58.87 28.63 -34.98
C GLU A 49 59.28 29.91 -34.23
N VAL A 50 60.31 29.84 -33.37
CA VAL A 50 60.88 31.01 -32.69
C VAL A 50 61.99 31.71 -33.49
N CYS A 51 62.53 31.06 -34.53
CA CYS A 51 63.65 31.52 -35.35
C CYS A 51 63.28 32.63 -36.35
N VAL A 52 62.57 33.65 -35.91
CA VAL A 52 62.37 34.89 -36.69
C VAL A 52 63.20 35.99 -36.04
N GLY A 53 64.11 36.61 -36.81
CA GLY A 53 65.11 37.54 -36.28
C GLY A 53 64.52 38.76 -35.56
N PRO A 54 65.34 39.56 -34.85
CA PRO A 54 64.90 40.69 -34.03
C PRO A 54 63.92 41.62 -34.76
N GLY A 55 62.83 42.00 -34.09
CA GLY A 55 61.78 42.86 -34.66
C GLY A 55 60.76 42.16 -35.56
N ASN A 56 60.92 40.86 -35.83
CA ASN A 56 59.93 40.05 -36.56
C ASN A 56 59.00 39.31 -35.60
N THR A 57 57.74 39.13 -36.00
CA THR A 57 56.74 38.41 -35.19
C THR A 57 56.74 36.92 -35.53
N PRO A 58 56.87 36.00 -34.56
CA PRO A 58 56.76 34.55 -34.79
C PRO A 58 55.28 34.17 -34.93
N THR A 59 54.71 34.50 -36.09
CA THR A 59 53.25 34.46 -36.34
C THR A 59 52.60 33.12 -36.05
N LYS A 60 53.33 32.01 -36.22
CA LYS A 60 52.83 30.64 -36.06
C LYS A 60 52.75 30.23 -34.59
N LEU A 61 53.84 30.42 -33.85
CA LEU A 61 53.87 30.20 -32.41
C LEU A 61 52.84 31.09 -31.68
N TYR A 62 52.69 32.34 -32.12
CA TYR A 62 51.67 33.24 -31.56
C TYR A 62 50.26 32.78 -31.93
N ALA A 63 50.03 32.28 -33.14
CA ALA A 63 48.74 31.72 -33.53
C ALA A 63 48.37 30.51 -32.66
N MET A 64 49.33 29.64 -32.33
CA MET A 64 49.11 28.51 -31.42
C MET A 64 48.63 28.99 -30.03
N ALA A 65 49.43 29.84 -29.38
CA ALA A 65 49.12 30.31 -28.03
C ALA A 65 47.82 31.12 -27.99
N LYS A 66 47.62 32.03 -28.95
CA LYS A 66 46.42 32.88 -29.04
C LYS A 66 45.15 32.07 -29.32
N TRP A 67 45.23 31.05 -30.18
CA TRP A 67 44.07 30.21 -30.45
C TRP A 67 43.67 29.42 -29.22
N ILE A 68 44.63 28.83 -28.49
CA ILE A 68 44.34 28.07 -27.27
C ILE A 68 43.68 28.96 -26.23
N THR A 69 44.19 30.15 -25.96
CA THR A 69 43.60 31.05 -24.96
C THR A 69 42.24 31.59 -25.37
N ASN A 70 42.01 31.83 -26.66
CA ASN A 70 40.70 32.22 -27.17
C ASN A 70 39.65 31.09 -27.10
N ASN A 71 40.07 29.82 -27.12
CA ASN A 71 39.18 28.66 -27.16
C ASN A 71 39.12 27.88 -25.84
N MET A 72 39.93 28.22 -24.83
CA MET A 72 40.06 27.42 -23.62
C MET A 72 38.75 27.18 -22.88
N ALA A 73 37.86 28.18 -22.82
CA ALA A 73 36.54 28.02 -22.20
C ALA A 73 35.59 27.15 -23.04
N ALA A 74 35.57 27.37 -24.36
CA ALA A 74 34.66 26.67 -25.27
C ALA A 74 35.03 25.19 -25.45
N SER A 75 36.33 24.87 -25.48
CA SER A 75 36.87 23.52 -25.66
C SER A 75 37.30 22.86 -24.35
N ASN A 76 37.06 23.50 -23.21
CA ASN A 76 37.49 23.07 -21.88
C ASN A 76 38.99 22.66 -21.84
N ILE A 77 39.85 23.51 -22.42
CA ILE A 77 41.31 23.34 -22.35
C ILE A 77 41.76 23.88 -20.99
N VAL A 78 42.33 23.03 -20.15
CA VAL A 78 42.61 23.36 -18.74
C VAL A 78 44.10 23.51 -18.43
N PHE A 79 44.97 23.04 -19.33
CA PHE A 79 46.42 23.06 -19.12
C PHE A 79 47.17 23.02 -20.46
N THR A 80 48.35 23.66 -20.53
CA THR A 80 49.26 23.56 -21.68
C THR A 80 50.62 22.97 -21.28
N VAL A 81 51.16 22.07 -22.08
CA VAL A 81 52.46 21.42 -21.83
C VAL A 81 53.38 21.64 -23.03
N SER A 82 54.66 21.95 -22.81
CA SER A 82 55.70 21.86 -23.83
C SER A 82 56.61 20.67 -23.54
N VAL A 83 57.00 19.97 -24.61
CA VAL A 83 57.92 18.83 -24.55
C VAL A 83 59.39 19.23 -24.64
N GLY A 84 59.71 20.53 -24.63
CA GLY A 84 61.09 21.03 -24.63
C GLY A 84 61.55 21.57 -25.98
N ASP A 85 62.80 22.03 -26.02
CA ASP A 85 63.36 22.74 -27.16
C ASP A 85 62.46 23.93 -27.57
N ASN A 86 62.19 24.75 -26.54
CA ASN A 86 61.35 25.93 -26.62
C ASN A 86 62.03 27.04 -27.42
N VAL A 87 63.37 27.02 -27.49
CA VAL A 87 64.18 27.80 -28.41
C VAL A 87 65.09 26.92 -29.25
N ASN A 88 65.70 27.48 -30.29
CA ASN A 88 66.66 26.75 -31.14
C ASN A 88 68.11 26.96 -30.68
N TRP A 89 68.51 28.13 -30.21
CA TRP A 89 69.78 28.34 -29.53
C TRP A 89 69.81 29.75 -28.93
N THR A 90 70.68 29.96 -27.93
CA THR A 90 70.91 31.30 -27.39
C THR A 90 71.77 32.14 -28.35
N THR A 91 71.34 33.38 -28.56
CA THR A 91 72.02 34.43 -29.33
C THR A 91 72.27 35.62 -28.41
N PRO A 92 73.29 36.48 -28.66
CA PRO A 92 73.60 37.61 -27.78
C PRO A 92 72.46 38.62 -27.57
N ASP A 93 71.53 38.72 -28.51
CA ASP A 93 70.32 39.55 -28.45
C ASP A 93 69.08 38.80 -27.93
N GLU A 94 69.23 37.49 -27.65
CA GLU A 94 68.24 36.60 -27.03
C GLU A 94 66.86 36.61 -27.70
N TYR A 95 66.77 36.96 -28.99
CA TYR A 95 65.49 37.21 -29.64
C TYR A 95 64.58 35.97 -29.65
N MET A 96 65.15 34.77 -29.70
CA MET A 96 64.39 33.51 -29.63
C MET A 96 63.71 33.34 -28.27
N TRP A 97 64.40 33.68 -27.18
CA TRP A 97 63.84 33.67 -25.83
C TRP A 97 62.75 34.73 -25.65
N ILE A 98 62.96 35.93 -26.20
CA ILE A 98 61.95 36.99 -26.24
C ILE A 98 60.71 36.52 -27.00
N ASN A 99 60.90 35.90 -28.17
CA ASN A 99 59.83 35.36 -29.00
C ASN A 99 59.03 34.27 -28.27
N ALA A 100 59.71 33.29 -27.68
CA ALA A 100 59.09 32.24 -26.88
C ALA A 100 58.31 32.86 -25.71
N SER A 101 58.97 33.68 -24.89
CA SER A 101 58.36 34.33 -23.72
C SER A 101 57.11 35.14 -24.05
N ASN A 102 57.14 35.89 -25.16
CA ASN A 102 55.99 36.65 -25.65
C ASN A 102 54.83 35.77 -26.13
N ALA A 103 55.10 34.58 -26.67
CA ALA A 103 54.05 33.62 -27.01
C ALA A 103 53.38 33.08 -25.74
N TYR A 104 54.17 32.67 -24.74
CA TYR A 104 53.63 32.18 -23.47
C TYR A 104 52.93 33.28 -22.65
N ARG A 105 53.22 34.57 -22.91
CA ARG A 105 52.51 35.70 -22.28
C ARG A 105 51.01 35.70 -22.57
N TYR A 106 50.56 35.09 -23.68
CA TYR A 106 49.12 34.88 -23.89
C TYR A 106 48.51 34.01 -22.78
N PHE A 107 49.23 32.98 -22.30
CA PHE A 107 48.77 32.14 -21.20
C PHE A 107 48.78 32.88 -19.87
N ASP A 108 49.83 33.66 -19.59
CA ASP A 108 49.91 34.50 -18.38
C ASP A 108 48.68 35.42 -18.27
N LEU A 109 48.37 36.14 -19.35
CA LEU A 109 47.26 37.09 -19.40
C LEU A 109 45.89 36.41 -19.31
N ALA A 110 45.79 35.16 -19.78
CA ALA A 110 44.58 34.36 -19.71
C ALA A 110 44.43 33.59 -18.39
N GLY A 111 45.46 33.59 -17.53
CA GLY A 111 45.50 32.75 -16.33
C GLY A 111 45.54 31.24 -16.64
N MET A 112 45.95 30.85 -17.85
CA MET A 112 46.07 29.44 -18.26
C MET A 112 47.33 28.84 -17.62
N PRO A 113 47.25 27.76 -16.85
CA PRO A 113 48.42 27.10 -16.31
C PRO A 113 49.17 26.32 -17.41
N TYR A 114 50.50 26.39 -17.35
CA TYR A 114 51.35 25.69 -18.30
C TYR A 114 52.67 25.19 -17.67
N ALA A 115 53.22 24.13 -18.24
CA ALA A 115 54.49 23.52 -17.85
C ALA A 115 55.40 23.36 -19.07
N LEU A 116 56.69 23.71 -18.93
CA LEU A 116 57.71 23.54 -19.97
C LEU A 116 58.70 22.48 -19.49
N ALA A 117 58.92 21.45 -20.30
CA ALA A 117 60.15 20.70 -20.23
C ALA A 117 61.29 21.54 -20.82
N ILE A 118 62.52 21.29 -20.36
CA ILE A 118 63.73 21.77 -21.03
C ILE A 118 64.20 20.71 -22.03
N GLY A 119 64.53 21.14 -23.23
CA GLY A 119 65.27 20.33 -24.20
C GLY A 119 66.76 20.69 -24.23
N ASN A 120 67.55 20.07 -25.11
CA ASN A 120 68.98 20.38 -25.17
C ASN A 120 69.25 21.79 -25.70
N HIS A 121 68.37 22.33 -26.56
CA HIS A 121 68.49 23.68 -27.13
C HIS A 121 68.10 24.78 -26.14
N ASP A 122 67.44 24.44 -25.03
CA ASP A 122 67.09 25.34 -23.93
C ASP A 122 68.24 25.52 -22.91
N THR A 123 69.42 24.95 -23.19
CA THR A 123 70.58 24.90 -22.29
C THR A 123 71.84 25.44 -22.98
N HIS A 124 72.92 25.60 -22.23
CA HIS A 124 74.23 25.92 -22.82
C HIS A 124 74.89 24.78 -23.60
N ALA A 125 74.28 23.59 -23.68
CA ALA A 125 74.87 22.44 -24.35
C ALA A 125 74.96 22.61 -25.88
N VAL A 126 74.12 23.45 -26.49
CA VAL A 126 74.05 23.63 -27.95
C VAL A 126 74.79 24.90 -28.39
N ALA A 127 75.55 24.81 -29.50
CA ALA A 127 76.26 25.94 -30.08
C ALA A 127 75.32 26.94 -30.78
N THR A 128 75.63 28.24 -30.72
CA THR A 128 74.94 29.25 -31.54
C THR A 128 75.08 28.92 -33.03
N ASN A 129 73.99 29.02 -33.79
CA ASN A 129 73.90 28.71 -35.22
C ASN A 129 74.29 27.26 -35.58
N GLY A 130 74.21 26.31 -34.64
CA GLY A 130 74.51 24.91 -34.89
C GLY A 130 73.55 23.98 -34.14
N GLY A 131 73.31 22.79 -34.70
CA GLY A 131 72.59 21.69 -34.03
C GLY A 131 73.52 20.72 -33.31
N SER A 132 74.71 21.18 -32.90
CA SER A 132 75.76 20.34 -32.31
C SER A 132 76.19 20.88 -30.95
N ALA A 133 76.83 20.01 -30.16
CA ALA A 133 77.38 20.37 -28.86
C ALA A 133 78.30 21.60 -28.94
N ARG A 134 78.04 22.60 -28.09
CA ARG A 134 78.90 23.78 -27.90
C ARG A 134 80.32 23.39 -27.46
N ASP A 135 80.40 22.45 -26.54
CA ASP A 135 81.64 21.85 -26.05
C ASP A 135 81.41 20.36 -25.81
N PRO A 136 81.83 19.48 -26.75
CA PRO A 136 81.65 18.03 -26.64
C PRO A 136 82.19 17.42 -25.34
N VAL A 137 83.23 18.01 -24.74
CA VAL A 137 83.87 17.51 -23.52
C VAL A 137 83.02 17.82 -22.29
N ASN A 138 82.36 18.98 -22.28
CA ASN A 138 81.64 19.50 -21.11
C ASN A 138 80.10 19.47 -21.24
N THR A 139 79.56 18.80 -22.26
CA THR A 139 78.11 18.70 -22.52
C THR A 139 77.26 18.34 -21.30
N ARG A 140 77.74 17.44 -20.43
CA ARG A 140 77.05 17.03 -19.19
C ARG A 140 76.85 18.14 -18.17
N THR A 141 77.80 19.05 -18.08
CA THR A 141 77.67 20.23 -17.22
C THR A 141 76.78 21.25 -17.90
N LEU A 142 77.05 21.53 -19.18
CA LEU A 142 76.35 22.56 -19.95
C LEU A 142 74.85 22.28 -20.14
N VAL A 143 74.44 21.01 -20.21
CA VAL A 143 73.02 20.62 -20.31
C VAL A 143 72.23 20.85 -19.01
N ARG A 144 72.89 21.31 -17.93
CA ARG A 144 72.27 21.73 -16.67
C ARG A 144 72.31 23.23 -16.44
N GLU A 145 73.02 23.96 -17.31
CA GLU A 145 73.09 25.41 -17.29
C GLU A 145 71.94 25.99 -18.12
N THR A 146 70.96 26.54 -17.40
CA THR A 146 69.69 27.07 -17.93
C THR A 146 69.39 28.50 -17.43
N PRO A 147 70.36 29.43 -17.40
CA PRO A 147 70.12 30.77 -16.86
C PRO A 147 69.10 31.56 -17.68
N GLU A 148 69.12 31.47 -19.02
CA GLU A 148 68.17 32.17 -19.88
C GLU A 148 66.76 31.58 -19.74
N PHE A 149 66.62 30.25 -19.76
CA PHE A 149 65.33 29.59 -19.54
C PHE A 149 64.66 30.09 -18.27
N ASN A 150 65.39 30.11 -17.15
CA ASN A 150 64.84 30.54 -15.86
C ASN A 150 64.69 32.07 -15.72
N ALA A 151 65.37 32.86 -16.55
CA ALA A 151 65.17 34.31 -16.63
C ALA A 151 63.89 34.68 -17.41
N TYR A 152 63.59 33.97 -18.49
CA TYR A 152 62.40 34.22 -19.32
C TYR A 152 61.15 33.46 -18.82
N PHE A 153 61.33 32.32 -18.16
CA PHE A 153 60.27 31.53 -17.53
C PHE A 153 60.52 31.36 -16.02
N PRO A 154 60.61 32.47 -15.26
CA PRO A 154 60.85 32.39 -13.82
C PRO A 154 59.66 31.73 -13.12
N VAL A 155 59.92 31.13 -11.96
CA VAL A 155 58.91 30.48 -11.10
C VAL A 155 57.68 31.37 -10.85
N SER A 156 57.86 32.69 -10.78
CA SER A 156 56.77 33.66 -10.59
C SER A 156 55.72 33.68 -11.72
N ARG A 157 56.05 33.22 -12.93
CA ARG A 157 55.10 33.07 -14.04
C ARG A 157 54.22 31.83 -13.93
N HIS A 158 54.53 30.91 -13.01
CA HIS A 158 53.87 29.60 -12.92
C HIS A 158 53.06 29.43 -11.63
N PRO A 159 51.88 30.06 -11.49
CA PRO A 159 51.08 30.00 -10.26
C PRO A 159 50.57 28.58 -9.91
N ALA A 160 50.46 27.69 -10.90
CA ALA A 160 50.08 26.29 -10.70
C ALA A 160 51.23 25.40 -10.21
N GLN A 161 52.47 25.89 -10.22
CA GLN A 161 53.64 25.14 -9.76
C GLN A 161 53.56 24.96 -8.23
N LYS A 162 53.67 23.71 -7.78
CA LYS A 162 53.58 23.34 -6.35
C LYS A 162 54.92 22.97 -5.74
N GLY A 163 55.91 22.63 -6.56
CA GLY A 163 57.27 22.40 -6.10
C GLY A 163 58.28 22.29 -7.23
N ARG A 164 59.55 22.27 -6.85
CA ARG A 164 60.73 22.22 -7.72
C ARG A 164 61.88 21.52 -7.03
N PHE A 165 62.76 20.89 -7.80
CA PHE A 165 63.96 20.25 -7.29
C PHE A 165 65.01 21.30 -6.85
N GLU A 166 65.35 22.22 -7.75
CA GLU A 166 66.35 23.27 -7.52
C GLU A 166 65.67 24.61 -7.23
N ALA A 167 66.19 25.36 -6.26
CA ALA A 167 65.64 26.67 -5.91
C ALA A 167 65.76 27.65 -7.09
N GLY A 168 64.67 28.36 -7.39
CA GLY A 168 64.63 29.33 -8.49
C GLY A 168 64.57 28.73 -9.90
N LYS A 169 64.65 27.39 -10.04
CA LYS A 169 64.66 26.71 -11.34
C LYS A 169 63.38 25.91 -11.59
N SER A 170 62.86 25.98 -12.81
CA SER A 170 61.70 25.19 -13.27
C SER A 170 62.08 24.01 -14.17
N ASP A 171 63.38 23.74 -14.34
CA ASP A 171 63.95 22.59 -15.09
C ASP A 171 63.35 21.25 -14.64
N ASN A 172 63.13 21.10 -13.33
CA ASN A 172 62.46 19.96 -12.71
C ASN A 172 61.43 20.50 -11.72
N ALA A 173 60.16 20.41 -12.08
CA ALA A 173 59.06 21.03 -11.34
C ALA A 173 57.77 20.24 -11.52
N PHE A 174 56.85 20.37 -10.56
CA PHE A 174 55.52 19.80 -10.69
C PHE A 174 54.42 20.82 -10.46
N TYR A 175 53.31 20.58 -11.15
CA TYR A 175 52.15 21.46 -11.24
C TYR A 175 50.91 20.61 -10.95
N THR A 176 49.89 21.20 -10.34
CA THR A 176 48.64 20.49 -10.08
C THR A 176 47.44 21.26 -10.60
N PHE A 177 46.44 20.50 -11.05
CA PHE A 177 45.14 21.04 -11.47
C PHE A 177 44.05 19.98 -11.25
N THR A 178 42.79 20.41 -11.30
CA THR A 178 41.62 19.54 -11.19
C THR A 178 40.78 19.66 -12.45
N ALA A 179 40.38 18.51 -13.01
CA ALA A 179 39.56 18.46 -14.23
C ALA A 179 38.91 17.08 -14.37
N GLY A 180 37.71 17.04 -14.98
CA GLY A 180 36.96 15.80 -15.15
C GLY A 180 36.62 15.09 -13.83
N GLY A 181 36.51 15.82 -12.72
CA GLY A 181 36.27 15.26 -11.38
C GLY A 181 37.49 14.58 -10.73
N LEU A 182 38.66 14.64 -11.35
CA LEU A 182 39.89 13.99 -10.89
C LEU A 182 41.00 15.02 -10.62
N ASN A 183 42.01 14.60 -9.85
CA ASN A 183 43.22 15.39 -9.60
C ASN A 183 44.31 15.01 -10.60
N TRP A 184 45.06 15.99 -11.07
CA TRP A 184 46.10 15.83 -12.07
C TRP A 184 47.41 16.48 -11.62
N MET A 185 48.52 15.81 -11.91
CA MET A 185 49.87 16.34 -11.70
C MET A 185 50.61 16.32 -13.02
N VAL A 186 51.18 17.46 -13.42
CA VAL A 186 52.19 17.51 -14.50
C VAL A 186 53.55 17.57 -13.83
N MET A 187 54.40 16.56 -14.07
CA MET A 187 55.78 16.49 -13.61
C MET A 187 56.70 16.77 -14.81
N SER A 188 57.29 17.96 -14.84
CA SER A 188 58.31 18.34 -15.82
C SER A 188 59.68 17.92 -15.31
N LEU A 189 60.41 17.14 -16.10
CA LEU A 189 61.74 16.64 -15.77
C LEU A 189 62.75 17.00 -16.86
N GLU A 190 63.95 17.33 -16.42
CA GLU A 190 65.10 17.54 -17.29
C GLU A 190 65.35 16.31 -18.18
N LEU A 191 65.82 16.56 -19.40
CA LEU A 191 66.25 15.47 -20.29
C LEU A 191 67.48 14.74 -19.75
N TRP A 192 67.49 13.43 -20.00
CA TRP A 192 68.57 12.53 -19.57
C TRP A 192 68.94 12.72 -18.10
N PRO A 193 67.97 12.55 -17.18
CA PRO A 193 67.99 13.18 -15.87
C PRO A 193 69.17 12.74 -15.02
N ARG A 194 69.59 13.61 -14.10
CA ARG A 194 70.47 13.24 -12.99
C ARG A 194 69.73 12.27 -12.05
N GLN A 195 70.45 11.33 -11.43
CA GLN A 195 69.84 10.42 -10.46
C GLN A 195 69.15 11.18 -9.32
N VAL A 196 69.74 12.27 -8.83
CA VAL A 196 69.18 13.09 -7.75
C VAL A 196 67.87 13.79 -8.11
N ALA A 197 67.71 14.23 -9.36
CA ALA A 197 66.46 14.83 -9.84
C ALA A 197 65.37 13.75 -9.97
N LEU A 198 65.74 12.56 -10.44
CA LEU A 198 64.84 11.41 -10.54
C LEU A 198 64.38 10.94 -9.15
N ASP A 199 65.30 10.87 -8.18
CA ASP A 199 64.98 10.51 -6.80
C ASP A 199 64.06 11.55 -6.14
N TRP A 200 64.28 12.84 -6.38
CA TRP A 200 63.34 13.88 -5.95
C TRP A 200 61.94 13.65 -6.54
N ALA A 201 61.83 13.39 -7.85
CA ALA A 201 60.54 13.12 -8.49
C ALA A 201 59.83 11.90 -7.88
N LYS A 202 60.59 10.85 -7.54
CA LYS A 202 60.11 9.65 -6.82
C LYS A 202 59.55 10.00 -5.44
N THR A 203 60.18 10.91 -4.69
CA THR A 203 59.66 11.35 -3.39
C THR A 203 58.32 12.10 -3.52
N VAL A 204 58.17 12.93 -4.56
CA VAL A 204 56.93 13.69 -4.81
C VAL A 204 55.82 12.75 -5.25
N ILE A 205 56.04 11.97 -6.32
CA ILE A 205 55.02 11.10 -6.92
C ILE A 205 54.60 9.98 -5.96
N GLY A 206 55.52 9.48 -5.14
CA GLY A 206 55.25 8.44 -4.14
C GLY A 206 54.66 8.94 -2.83
N SER A 207 54.51 10.26 -2.63
CA SER A 207 53.98 10.80 -1.38
C SER A 207 52.48 10.48 -1.22
N PRO A 208 52.00 10.17 0.00
CA PRO A 208 50.57 10.00 0.28
C PRO A 208 49.70 11.18 -0.16
N ALA A 209 50.25 12.40 -0.13
CA ALA A 209 49.53 13.61 -0.56
C ALA A 209 49.14 13.58 -2.06
N TYR A 210 49.86 12.82 -2.88
CA TYR A 210 49.66 12.74 -4.32
C TYR A 210 49.26 11.34 -4.81
N ALA A 211 48.89 10.43 -3.89
CA ALA A 211 48.47 9.07 -4.23
C ALA A 211 47.22 9.05 -5.16
N ASN A 212 46.33 10.03 -4.99
CA ASN A 212 45.07 10.15 -5.74
C ASN A 212 45.16 11.10 -6.96
N TYR A 213 46.37 11.30 -7.51
CA TYR A 213 46.60 12.15 -8.68
C TYR A 213 46.89 11.31 -9.92
N ASN A 214 46.36 11.71 -11.06
CA ASN A 214 46.78 11.19 -12.36
C ASN A 214 48.04 11.95 -12.81
N VAL A 215 49.19 11.26 -12.84
CA VAL A 215 50.48 11.90 -13.16
C VAL A 215 50.76 11.83 -14.66
N ILE A 216 51.04 13.00 -15.23
CA ILE A 216 51.56 13.23 -16.58
C ILE A 216 53.03 13.64 -16.42
N ILE A 217 53.94 12.85 -16.96
CA ILE A 217 55.36 13.22 -17.04
C ILE A 217 55.58 13.92 -18.38
N THR A 218 56.28 15.05 -18.37
CA THR A 218 56.84 15.67 -19.59
C THR A 218 58.35 15.73 -19.48
N THR A 219 59.04 15.26 -20.51
CA THR A 219 60.50 15.31 -20.63
C THR A 219 60.87 15.24 -22.10
N HIS A 220 61.98 15.83 -22.49
CA HIS A 220 62.27 16.08 -23.90
C HIS A 220 62.70 14.82 -24.67
N SER A 221 63.87 14.25 -24.36
CA SER A 221 64.36 13.03 -25.01
C SER A 221 63.84 11.78 -24.29
N TYR A 222 62.96 11.00 -24.92
CA TYR A 222 62.39 9.80 -24.29
C TYR A 222 62.09 8.62 -25.22
N LEU A 223 61.22 8.77 -26.23
CA LEU A 223 60.96 7.72 -27.22
C LEU A 223 61.78 7.95 -28.51
N ASN A 224 62.09 6.85 -29.20
CA ASN A 224 62.52 6.86 -30.59
C ASN A 224 61.33 6.99 -31.55
N SER A 225 61.62 7.23 -32.83
CA SER A 225 60.62 7.29 -33.90
C SER A 225 59.85 5.98 -34.12
N ASP A 226 60.40 4.84 -33.69
CA ASP A 226 59.72 3.54 -33.67
C ASP A 226 58.95 3.28 -32.36
N GLY A 227 58.88 4.26 -31.46
CA GLY A 227 58.25 4.12 -30.14
C GLY A 227 59.06 3.31 -29.12
N SER A 228 60.24 2.77 -29.44
CA SER A 228 61.11 2.20 -28.41
C SER A 228 61.57 3.28 -27.41
N VAL A 229 61.81 2.92 -26.15
CA VAL A 229 62.35 3.88 -25.17
C VAL A 229 63.83 4.08 -25.48
N TYR A 230 64.30 5.32 -25.49
CA TYR A 230 65.68 5.66 -25.83
C TYR A 230 66.66 5.09 -24.79
N GLN A 231 67.75 4.49 -25.27
CA GLN A 231 68.66 3.69 -24.45
C GLN A 231 69.88 4.45 -23.95
N SER A 232 70.19 5.61 -24.54
CA SER A 232 71.37 6.43 -24.22
C SER A 232 71.00 7.62 -23.33
N GLY A 233 71.88 7.98 -22.40
CA GLY A 233 71.82 9.25 -21.68
C GLY A 233 72.44 10.43 -22.44
N SER A 234 73.04 10.18 -23.61
CA SER A 234 73.67 11.18 -24.51
C SER A 234 74.44 12.28 -23.76
N TYR A 235 73.99 13.54 -23.81
CA TYR A 235 74.66 14.65 -23.13
C TYR A 235 74.38 14.73 -21.63
N GLY A 236 73.44 13.96 -21.10
CA GLY A 236 73.14 13.91 -19.68
C GLY A 236 73.75 12.70 -18.97
N GLU A 237 73.01 12.20 -17.99
CA GLU A 237 73.48 11.18 -17.05
C GLU A 237 72.73 9.86 -17.26
N LEU A 238 71.45 9.80 -16.87
CA LEU A 238 70.64 8.60 -17.01
C LEU A 238 69.99 8.54 -18.39
N SER A 239 69.85 7.32 -18.92
CA SER A 239 69.06 7.10 -20.13
C SER A 239 67.55 7.20 -19.85
N PRO A 240 66.73 7.50 -20.87
CA PRO A 240 65.29 7.42 -20.74
C PRO A 240 64.79 6.04 -20.35
N GLN A 241 65.51 4.98 -20.75
CA GLN A 241 65.26 3.62 -20.27
C GLN A 241 65.46 3.50 -18.74
N ALA A 242 66.51 4.09 -18.18
CA ALA A 242 66.72 4.10 -16.73
C ALA A 242 65.60 4.89 -16.02
N MET A 243 65.16 6.03 -16.56
CA MET A 243 63.98 6.74 -16.05
C MET A 243 62.73 5.86 -16.10
N TYR A 244 62.50 5.13 -17.20
CA TYR A 244 61.36 4.23 -17.33
C TYR A 244 61.38 3.14 -16.25
N ASP A 245 62.54 2.52 -16.06
CA ASP A 245 62.71 1.41 -15.14
C ASP A 245 62.63 1.80 -13.67
N GLN A 246 63.14 2.98 -13.31
CA GLN A 246 63.20 3.45 -11.92
C GLN A 246 62.00 4.29 -11.48
N LEU A 247 61.30 4.95 -12.40
CA LEU A 247 60.20 5.85 -12.11
C LEU A 247 58.93 5.46 -12.88
N VAL A 248 58.92 5.59 -14.21
CA VAL A 248 57.68 5.57 -15.01
C VAL A 248 56.86 4.29 -14.77
N LYS A 249 57.50 3.12 -14.80
CA LYS A 249 56.79 1.84 -14.63
C LYS A 249 56.48 1.49 -13.18
N GLN A 250 57.06 2.19 -12.20
CA GLN A 250 57.06 1.80 -10.78
C GLN A 250 55.85 2.32 -10.00
N TYR A 251 55.27 3.46 -10.41
CA TYR A 251 54.21 4.11 -9.63
C TYR A 251 52.82 3.91 -10.25
N ALA A 252 51.90 3.46 -9.41
CA ALA A 252 50.53 3.12 -9.79
C ALA A 252 49.70 4.32 -10.25
N ASN A 253 50.16 5.56 -10.02
CA ASN A 253 49.47 6.81 -10.33
C ASN A 253 50.01 7.52 -11.59
N ILE A 254 51.10 7.03 -12.19
CA ILE A 254 51.60 7.49 -13.49
C ILE A 254 50.72 6.98 -14.62
N ARG A 255 50.25 7.89 -15.47
CA ARG A 255 49.33 7.59 -16.59
C ARG A 255 49.91 7.95 -17.94
N ILE A 256 50.61 9.09 -18.04
CA ILE A 256 51.05 9.61 -19.34
C ILE A 256 52.53 10.01 -19.29
N VAL A 257 53.24 9.81 -20.40
CA VAL A 257 54.53 10.43 -20.69
C VAL A 257 54.44 11.19 -22.01
N LEU A 258 54.83 12.45 -22.03
CA LEU A 258 54.89 13.33 -23.20
C LEU A 258 56.35 13.70 -23.50
N CYS A 259 56.77 13.60 -24.76
CA CYS A 259 58.15 13.84 -25.19
C CYS A 259 58.30 14.32 -26.64
N GLY A 260 59.51 14.75 -27.01
CA GLY A 260 59.91 15.33 -28.31
C GLY A 260 61.26 14.78 -28.82
N HIS A 261 62.16 15.66 -29.28
CA HIS A 261 63.57 15.43 -29.61
C HIS A 261 63.93 14.74 -30.94
N VAL A 262 63.08 13.87 -31.50
CA VAL A 262 63.47 12.95 -32.59
C VAL A 262 62.87 13.26 -33.97
N ASP A 263 62.36 14.47 -34.18
CA ASP A 263 61.75 14.97 -35.42
C ASP A 263 60.66 14.06 -36.01
N LYS A 264 59.95 13.34 -35.15
CA LYS A 264 58.93 12.35 -35.53
C LYS A 264 57.82 12.32 -34.48
N SER A 265 56.75 11.59 -34.81
CA SER A 265 55.71 11.24 -33.85
C SER A 265 55.58 9.73 -33.73
N ALA A 266 55.42 9.27 -32.49
CA ALA A 266 55.12 7.88 -32.16
C ALA A 266 54.28 7.84 -30.89
N TRP A 267 53.64 6.71 -30.63
CA TRP A 267 52.98 6.49 -29.35
C TRP A 267 52.97 5.00 -29.04
N LYS A 268 52.82 4.68 -27.75
CA LYS A 268 52.66 3.31 -27.27
C LYS A 268 51.96 3.26 -25.94
N THR A 269 51.57 2.06 -25.55
CA THR A 269 51.10 1.78 -24.20
C THR A 269 51.94 0.68 -23.58
N ASN A 270 52.35 0.87 -22.33
CA ASN A 270 52.95 -0.16 -21.50
C ASN A 270 52.12 -0.39 -20.25
N THR A 271 52.29 -1.57 -19.64
CA THR A 271 51.74 -1.87 -18.33
C THR A 271 52.83 -1.65 -17.28
N GLY A 272 52.55 -0.80 -16.29
CA GLY A 272 53.40 -0.62 -15.12
C GLY A 272 53.37 -1.83 -14.19
N VAL A 273 54.27 -1.88 -13.20
CA VAL A 273 54.39 -3.02 -12.27
C VAL A 273 53.15 -3.22 -11.39
N ASN A 274 52.33 -2.17 -11.24
CA ASN A 274 51.07 -2.19 -10.48
C ASN A 274 49.84 -2.47 -11.36
N GLY A 275 50.03 -2.86 -12.63
CA GLY A 275 48.94 -3.11 -13.58
C GLY A 275 48.31 -1.86 -14.19
N ASN A 276 48.78 -0.65 -13.83
CA ASN A 276 48.35 0.59 -14.47
C ASN A 276 48.81 0.65 -15.94
N ARG A 277 47.99 1.22 -16.82
CA ARG A 277 48.38 1.50 -18.21
C ARG A 277 49.08 2.84 -18.30
N ILE A 278 50.21 2.88 -19.00
CA ILE A 278 51.05 4.06 -19.18
C ILE A 278 51.06 4.39 -20.67
N TYR A 279 50.46 5.53 -21.01
CA TYR A 279 50.31 6.03 -22.38
C TYR A 279 51.44 7.00 -22.70
N GLN A 280 52.26 6.67 -23.69
CA GLN A 280 53.49 7.39 -23.96
C GLN A 280 53.39 7.96 -25.37
N ILE A 281 53.59 9.27 -25.49
CA ILE A 281 53.35 10.03 -26.72
C ILE A 281 54.60 10.84 -27.02
N LEU A 282 55.12 10.61 -28.21
CA LEU A 282 56.18 11.38 -28.84
C LEU A 282 55.57 12.30 -29.90
N GLN A 283 55.95 13.56 -29.86
CA GLN A 283 55.57 14.55 -30.86
C GLN A 283 56.66 15.58 -31.05
N ASP A 284 57.30 15.48 -32.21
CA ASP A 284 58.26 16.47 -32.65
C ASP A 284 57.95 16.78 -34.12
N TYR A 285 57.63 18.05 -34.36
CA TYR A 285 57.28 18.60 -35.68
C TYR A 285 58.22 19.76 -36.03
N GLN A 286 59.43 19.72 -35.48
CA GLN A 286 60.47 20.69 -35.80
C GLN A 286 60.73 20.74 -37.31
N GLY A 287 61.19 21.87 -37.81
CA GLY A 287 61.47 22.07 -39.23
C GLY A 287 60.24 22.24 -40.13
N GLU A 288 59.05 21.75 -39.77
CA GLU A 288 57.84 21.97 -40.56
C GLU A 288 57.37 23.43 -40.54
N ASN A 289 57.56 24.10 -39.39
CA ASN A 289 57.23 25.51 -39.20
C ASN A 289 55.81 25.87 -39.67
N ASN A 290 54.83 25.11 -39.18
CA ASN A 290 53.43 25.16 -39.60
C ASN A 290 52.44 25.42 -38.44
N GLY A 291 52.92 25.60 -37.21
CA GLY A 291 52.08 25.90 -36.03
C GLY A 291 51.30 24.71 -35.52
N TRP A 292 51.86 23.49 -35.56
CA TRP A 292 51.15 22.28 -35.14
C TRP A 292 51.07 22.14 -33.62
N VAL A 293 49.87 21.88 -33.10
CA VAL A 293 49.61 21.55 -31.69
C VAL A 293 48.93 20.20 -31.62
N ARG A 294 49.28 19.36 -30.63
CA ARG A 294 48.45 18.20 -30.27
C ARG A 294 47.50 18.58 -29.16
N PHE A 295 46.22 18.32 -29.38
CA PHE A 295 45.22 18.37 -28.33
C PHE A 295 44.98 16.96 -27.81
N ILE A 296 44.93 16.81 -26.48
CA ILE A 296 44.61 15.55 -25.82
C ILE A 296 43.34 15.78 -25.00
N GLU A 297 42.25 15.14 -25.40
CA GLU A 297 40.99 15.09 -24.66
C GLU A 297 40.98 13.90 -23.71
N PHE A 298 40.57 14.15 -22.48
CA PHE A 298 40.32 13.17 -21.45
C PHE A 298 38.83 13.09 -21.22
N ASP A 299 38.26 11.89 -21.30
CA ASP A 299 36.90 11.60 -20.89
C ASP A 299 36.94 10.63 -19.71
N THR A 300 36.82 11.17 -18.50
CA THR A 300 36.86 10.42 -17.24
C THR A 300 35.58 9.64 -16.96
N THR A 301 34.49 9.95 -17.66
CA THR A 301 33.23 9.21 -17.57
C THR A 301 33.24 7.99 -18.47
N SER A 302 33.72 8.15 -19.71
CA SER A 302 33.84 7.06 -20.67
C SER A 302 35.16 6.29 -20.55
N ASN A 303 36.07 6.71 -19.67
CA ASN A 303 37.42 6.14 -19.52
C ASN A 303 38.19 6.10 -20.84
N THR A 304 38.26 7.24 -21.54
CA THR A 304 39.01 7.35 -22.81
C THR A 304 39.96 8.55 -22.82
N ILE A 305 41.05 8.41 -23.60
CA ILE A 305 41.94 9.51 -23.97
C ILE A 305 41.98 9.58 -25.50
N LYS A 306 41.78 10.76 -26.06
CA LYS A 306 41.82 11.02 -27.50
C LYS A 306 42.86 12.08 -27.82
N GLY A 307 43.65 11.87 -28.86
CA GLY A 307 44.65 12.84 -29.31
C GLY A 307 44.54 13.14 -30.79
N TRP A 308 44.58 14.41 -31.17
CA TRP A 308 44.60 14.85 -32.58
C TRP A 308 45.52 16.05 -32.75
N MET A 309 45.93 16.28 -33.99
CA MET A 309 46.71 17.47 -34.35
C MET A 309 45.87 18.52 -35.04
N TYR A 310 46.14 19.77 -34.70
CA TYR A 310 45.56 20.93 -35.34
C TYR A 310 46.58 22.05 -35.41
N SER A 311 46.65 22.72 -36.56
CA SER A 311 47.41 23.96 -36.73
C SER A 311 46.46 25.14 -36.73
N PRO A 312 46.50 26.01 -35.70
CA PRO A 312 45.75 27.25 -35.71
C PRO A 312 46.19 28.25 -36.79
N TYR A 313 47.44 28.15 -37.25
CA TYR A 313 47.97 29.00 -38.31
C TYR A 313 47.43 28.62 -39.68
N LEU A 314 47.42 27.32 -40.00
CA LEU A 314 46.89 26.80 -41.27
C LEU A 314 45.37 26.62 -41.23
N ASN A 315 44.77 26.60 -40.03
CA ASN A 315 43.40 26.19 -39.76
C ASN A 315 43.09 24.79 -40.32
N GLN A 316 43.98 23.83 -40.06
CA GLN A 316 43.89 22.48 -40.59
C GLN A 316 44.19 21.44 -39.52
N GLY A 317 43.51 20.29 -39.60
CA GLY A 317 43.86 19.09 -38.84
C GLY A 317 44.69 18.13 -39.69
N ARG A 318 45.45 17.24 -39.05
CA ARG A 318 46.18 16.17 -39.74
C ARG A 318 46.25 14.89 -38.91
N SER A 319 46.53 13.77 -39.57
CA SER A 319 46.98 12.55 -38.90
C SER A 319 48.40 12.73 -38.39
N ASP A 320 48.80 11.96 -37.37
CA ASP A 320 50.15 12.06 -36.80
C ASP A 320 51.25 11.30 -37.54
N GLY A 321 50.90 10.63 -38.64
CA GLY A 321 51.85 9.94 -39.51
C GLY A 321 52.61 8.80 -38.81
N SER A 322 52.21 8.42 -37.60
CA SER A 322 52.85 7.35 -36.84
C SER A 322 52.59 5.98 -37.47
N GLY A 323 53.60 5.10 -37.50
CA GLY A 323 53.52 3.76 -38.08
C GLY A 323 52.57 2.79 -37.36
N TYR A 324 51.93 3.22 -36.27
CA TYR A 324 51.05 2.42 -35.40
C TYR A 324 49.55 2.54 -35.74
N THR A 325 49.23 2.59 -37.04
CA THR A 325 47.91 2.81 -37.69
C THR A 325 47.42 4.26 -37.78
N THR A 326 46.71 4.52 -38.87
CA THR A 326 46.35 5.82 -39.44
C THR A 326 45.24 6.55 -38.67
N ALA A 327 45.50 7.82 -38.33
CA ALA A 327 44.60 8.86 -37.79
C ALA A 327 44.23 8.75 -36.29
N ASN A 328 44.65 9.77 -35.54
CA ASN A 328 44.32 10.11 -34.15
C ASN A 328 44.58 9.04 -33.08
N ILE A 329 45.12 9.46 -31.93
CA ILE A 329 45.24 8.59 -30.75
C ILE A 329 43.83 8.34 -30.19
N LEU A 330 43.50 7.08 -29.92
CA LEU A 330 42.36 6.69 -29.09
C LEU A 330 42.77 5.57 -28.14
N PHE A 331 42.85 5.90 -26.85
CA PHE A 331 42.98 4.93 -25.78
C PHE A 331 41.63 4.71 -25.11
N THR A 332 41.22 3.44 -24.99
CA THR A 332 39.98 3.02 -24.32
C THR A 332 40.29 2.24 -23.05
N ASN A 333 39.30 2.11 -22.16
CA ASN A 333 39.45 1.42 -20.87
C ASN A 333 40.59 2.01 -20.04
N VAL A 334 40.70 3.35 -20.06
CA VAL A 334 41.71 4.08 -19.30
C VAL A 334 41.38 4.00 -17.83
N ASN A 335 42.27 3.39 -17.04
CA ASN A 335 42.11 3.25 -15.60
C ASN A 335 42.66 4.49 -14.87
N PHE A 336 41.96 5.62 -14.98
CA PHE A 336 42.31 6.82 -14.23
C PHE A 336 42.35 6.55 -12.72
N VAL A 337 43.27 7.20 -12.03
CA VAL A 337 43.29 7.23 -10.55
C VAL A 337 42.04 7.98 -10.09
N PRO A 338 41.15 7.36 -9.30
CA PRO A 338 40.00 8.04 -8.74
C PRO A 338 40.45 9.23 -7.89
N GLY A 339 39.70 10.34 -7.94
CA GLY A 339 39.91 11.44 -7.01
C GLY A 339 39.64 11.01 -5.57
N ALA A 340 40.18 11.73 -4.58
CA ALA A 340 39.82 11.49 -3.18
C ALA A 340 38.29 11.63 -2.99
N ALA A 341 37.67 10.84 -2.11
CA ALA A 341 36.23 11.00 -1.84
C ALA A 341 35.92 12.43 -1.38
N ALA A 342 34.76 12.97 -1.78
CA ALA A 342 34.29 14.24 -1.23
C ALA A 342 34.03 14.08 0.27
N PRO A 343 34.20 15.14 1.08
CA PRO A 343 34.03 15.04 2.53
C PRO A 343 32.61 14.60 2.89
N THR A 344 32.50 13.75 3.89
CA THR A 344 31.25 13.19 4.36
C THR A 344 30.85 13.82 5.68
N VAL A 345 29.61 14.34 5.74
CA VAL A 345 29.04 14.88 6.99
C VAL A 345 28.12 13.86 7.65
N THR A 346 28.29 13.67 8.96
CA THR A 346 27.56 12.68 9.77
C THR A 346 27.07 13.30 11.09
N GLY A 347 26.34 12.54 11.91
CA GLY A 347 25.94 12.92 13.28
C GLY A 347 24.48 13.35 13.44
N ALA A 348 23.76 13.63 12.35
CA ALA A 348 22.33 13.91 12.41
C ALA A 348 21.49 12.64 12.66
N PRO A 349 20.67 12.58 13.72
CA PRO A 349 19.67 11.53 13.85
C PRO A 349 18.62 11.65 12.73
N GLY A 350 17.97 10.52 12.40
CA GLY A 350 16.87 10.48 11.44
C GLY A 350 15.70 11.38 11.84
N SER A 351 14.76 11.61 10.93
CA SER A 351 13.60 12.48 11.16
C SER A 351 12.66 11.93 12.25
N PHE A 352 12.20 12.77 13.18
CA PHE A 352 11.22 12.42 14.22
C PHE A 352 10.42 13.63 14.73
N THR A 353 9.35 13.34 15.48
CA THR A 353 8.52 14.36 16.17
C THR A 353 8.90 14.42 17.66
N THR A 354 8.99 15.62 18.23
CA THR A 354 9.32 15.86 19.64
C THR A 354 8.53 17.03 20.21
N ASN A 355 8.38 17.09 21.54
CA ASN A 355 7.89 18.26 22.27
C ASN A 355 9.01 18.92 23.10
N ARG A 356 10.26 18.51 22.91
CA ARG A 356 11.43 18.97 23.68
C ARG A 356 12.56 19.41 22.76
N THR A 357 13.21 20.50 23.15
CA THR A 357 14.48 20.97 22.58
C THR A 357 15.57 19.91 22.74
N PHE A 358 16.35 19.72 21.68
CA PHE A 358 17.53 18.86 21.67
C PHE A 358 18.63 19.48 20.80
N SER A 359 19.81 18.89 20.79
CA SER A 359 20.93 19.35 19.95
C SER A 359 21.39 18.24 19.01
N VAL A 360 21.77 18.63 17.80
CA VAL A 360 22.40 17.76 16.81
C VAL A 360 23.86 18.17 16.71
N THR A 361 24.78 17.22 16.84
CA THR A 361 26.19 17.43 16.53
C THR A 361 26.47 16.88 15.14
N LEU A 362 27.05 17.70 14.27
CA LEU A 362 27.51 17.28 12.96
C LEU A 362 29.04 17.21 12.94
N ASP A 363 29.55 16.14 12.37
CA ASP A 363 30.98 15.90 12.16
C ASP A 363 31.28 15.77 10.67
N VAL A 364 32.45 16.24 10.24
CA VAL A 364 32.98 16.05 8.88
C VAL A 364 34.30 15.30 8.95
N ASP A 365 34.46 14.29 8.10
CA ASP A 365 35.65 13.41 8.07
C ASP A 365 36.93 14.12 7.63
N ASN A 366 36.85 15.10 6.72
CA ASN A 366 37.96 15.96 6.30
C ASN A 366 37.46 17.33 5.78
N ASP A 367 38.39 18.27 5.61
CA ASP A 367 38.12 19.62 5.11
C ASP A 367 36.94 20.34 5.82
N ASN A 368 35.83 20.57 5.12
CA ASN A 368 34.73 21.40 5.60
C ASN A 368 33.37 20.73 5.40
N GLY A 369 32.53 20.78 6.43
CA GLY A 369 31.10 20.50 6.37
C GLY A 369 30.29 21.80 6.21
N TYR A 370 29.08 21.68 5.68
CA TYR A 370 28.14 22.78 5.48
C TYR A 370 26.77 22.35 5.96
N TRP A 371 26.07 23.21 6.70
CA TRP A 371 24.70 22.93 7.17
C TRP A 371 23.78 24.14 7.05
N SER A 372 22.48 23.90 6.95
CA SER A 372 21.44 24.94 6.88
C SER A 372 20.17 24.47 7.58
N THR A 373 19.46 25.40 8.20
CA THR A 373 18.06 25.19 8.63
C THR A 373 17.13 25.77 7.57
N ASN A 374 16.25 24.93 7.03
CA ASN A 374 15.28 25.24 5.98
C ASN A 374 15.88 25.67 4.62
N GLY A 375 17.16 25.35 4.37
CA GLY A 375 17.76 25.40 3.03
C GLY A 375 18.00 26.81 2.46
N THR A 376 17.93 27.86 3.28
CA THR A 376 18.05 29.25 2.78
C THR A 376 19.50 29.76 2.72
N SER A 377 20.36 29.34 3.65
CA SER A 377 21.78 29.72 3.72
C SER A 377 22.60 28.65 4.45
N TYR A 378 23.73 28.23 3.87
CA TYR A 378 24.62 27.24 4.48
C TYR A 378 25.76 27.89 5.28
N THR A 379 25.99 27.37 6.48
CA THR A 379 27.10 27.72 7.37
C THR A 379 28.17 26.63 7.31
N SER A 380 29.44 27.01 7.14
CA SER A 380 30.56 26.06 7.11
C SER A 380 31.10 25.74 8.51
N PHE A 381 31.62 24.52 8.69
CA PHE A 381 32.35 24.08 9.88
C PHE A 381 33.50 23.13 9.49
N GLY A 382 34.54 23.04 10.33
CA GLY A 382 35.68 22.16 10.09
C GLY A 382 35.58 20.83 10.83
N THR A 383 36.66 20.06 10.83
CA THR A 383 36.76 18.74 11.49
C THR A 383 36.57 18.75 13.01
N ALA A 384 36.54 19.93 13.65
CA ALA A 384 36.13 20.07 15.05
C ALA A 384 34.62 19.83 15.27
N GLY A 385 33.85 19.70 14.19
CA GLY A 385 32.40 19.52 14.23
C GLY A 385 31.64 20.82 14.52
N THR A 386 30.32 20.71 14.62
CA THR A 386 29.44 21.81 15.02
C THR A 386 28.20 21.27 15.74
N THR A 387 27.67 22.02 16.69
CA THR A 387 26.45 21.65 17.42
C THR A 387 25.34 22.65 17.13
N ILE A 388 24.18 22.13 16.79
CA ILE A 388 23.01 22.88 16.33
C ILE A 388 21.86 22.58 17.28
N THR A 389 21.29 23.62 17.88
CA THR A 389 20.10 23.48 18.72
C THR A 389 18.83 23.43 17.86
N ILE A 390 17.99 22.43 18.11
CA ILE A 390 16.69 22.24 17.47
C ILE A 390 15.60 22.53 18.49
N ASP A 391 14.92 23.66 18.33
CA ASP A 391 13.92 24.20 19.27
C ASP A 391 12.52 24.38 18.67
N ARG A 392 12.36 24.07 17.38
CA ARG A 392 11.12 24.23 16.61
C ARG A 392 11.11 23.29 15.40
N THR A 393 9.96 23.21 14.72
CA THR A 393 9.84 22.47 13.46
C THR A 393 10.74 23.07 12.38
N LEU A 394 11.67 22.27 11.84
CA LEU A 394 12.57 22.68 10.76
C LEU A 394 13.12 21.47 9.99
N THR A 395 13.68 21.73 8.81
CA THR A 395 14.51 20.77 8.06
C THR A 395 15.97 21.15 8.19
N LEU A 396 16.81 20.24 8.68
CA LEU A 396 18.26 20.38 8.73
C LEU A 396 18.87 19.72 7.49
N SER A 397 19.55 20.52 6.66
CA SER A 397 20.24 20.06 5.46
C SER A 397 21.74 20.20 5.62
N PHE A 398 22.53 19.22 5.15
CA PHE A 398 23.98 19.23 5.32
C PHE A 398 24.74 18.44 4.23
N TYR A 399 25.97 18.87 3.92
CA TYR A 399 26.89 18.23 2.97
C TYR A 399 28.35 18.59 3.30
N GLY A 400 29.32 17.81 2.81
CA GLY A 400 30.74 18.12 2.91
C GLY A 400 31.32 18.65 1.61
N ARG A 401 32.36 19.49 1.69
CA ARG A 401 33.06 20.05 0.53
C ARG A 401 34.56 20.21 0.79
N ASP A 402 35.36 19.72 -0.14
CA ASP A 402 36.81 19.81 -0.05
C ASP A 402 37.36 21.16 -0.54
N THR A 403 38.68 21.34 -0.33
CA THR A 403 39.42 22.52 -0.82
C THR A 403 39.43 22.67 -2.34
N ASN A 404 39.20 21.58 -3.08
CA ASN A 404 39.10 21.56 -4.54
C ASN A 404 37.67 21.81 -5.05
N GLY A 405 36.72 22.03 -4.13
CA GLY A 405 35.35 22.38 -4.43
C GLY A 405 34.40 21.19 -4.67
N ARG A 406 34.85 19.94 -4.52
CA ARG A 406 34.01 18.74 -4.69
C ARG A 406 33.09 18.58 -3.48
N THR A 407 31.81 18.32 -3.73
CA THR A 407 30.76 18.24 -2.70
C THR A 407 30.21 16.82 -2.56
N SER A 408 29.90 16.38 -1.35
CA SER A 408 29.05 15.20 -1.14
C SER A 408 27.60 15.49 -1.52
N ALA A 409 26.78 14.44 -1.59
CA ALA A 409 25.33 14.61 -1.65
C ALA A 409 24.83 15.44 -0.45
N THR A 410 23.82 16.26 -0.69
CA THR A 410 23.12 16.98 0.38
C THR A 410 22.12 16.05 1.04
N ASN A 411 22.34 15.78 2.32
CA ASN A 411 21.41 15.05 3.17
C ASN A 411 20.43 16.04 3.81
N SER A 412 19.22 15.60 4.11
CA SER A 412 18.21 16.43 4.78
C SER A 412 17.37 15.58 5.73
N VAL A 413 17.15 16.08 6.94
CA VAL A 413 16.32 15.46 7.98
C VAL A 413 15.34 16.50 8.52
N THR A 414 14.11 16.09 8.80
CA THR A 414 13.06 16.99 9.30
C THR A 414 12.70 16.63 10.72
N TYR A 415 12.70 17.64 11.59
CA TYR A 415 12.29 17.51 12.98
C TYR A 415 11.01 18.28 13.18
N THR A 416 9.97 17.63 13.69
CA THR A 416 8.65 18.24 13.90
C THR A 416 8.43 18.50 15.38
N PHE A 417 8.12 19.74 15.74
CA PHE A 417 7.71 20.09 17.10
C PHE A 417 6.20 20.02 17.24
N ASP A 418 5.75 19.23 18.19
CA ASP A 418 4.35 19.11 18.56
C ASP A 418 4.18 19.35 20.06
N THR A 419 3.60 20.49 20.40
CA THR A 419 3.27 20.88 21.78
C THR A 419 1.77 20.96 22.01
N ALA A 420 0.96 20.61 21.01
CA ALA A 420 -0.48 20.64 21.11
C ALA A 420 -0.96 19.41 21.89
N ALA A 421 -1.90 19.60 22.81
CA ALA A 421 -2.56 18.49 23.47
C ALA A 421 -3.82 18.08 22.69
N PRO A 422 -4.16 16.78 22.61
CA PRO A 422 -5.38 16.33 21.96
C PRO A 422 -6.64 16.88 22.64
N THR A 423 -7.66 17.18 21.85
CA THR A 423 -8.99 17.59 22.34
C THR A 423 -9.98 16.42 22.28
N VAL A 424 -10.74 16.21 23.36
CA VAL A 424 -11.82 15.23 23.42
C VAL A 424 -13.18 15.93 23.39
N THR A 425 -14.08 15.47 22.52
CA THR A 425 -15.42 16.02 22.26
C THR A 425 -16.51 14.96 22.34
N GLY A 426 -17.78 15.36 22.26
CA GLY A 426 -18.93 14.45 22.13
C GLY A 426 -19.78 14.25 23.41
N ALA A 427 -19.30 14.67 24.58
CA ALA A 427 -20.09 14.63 25.82
C ALA A 427 -21.12 15.79 25.91
N PRO A 428 -22.43 15.49 26.03
CA PRO A 428 -23.44 16.51 26.34
C PRO A 428 -23.20 17.19 27.70
N ASN A 429 -23.91 18.29 27.96
CA ASN A 429 -23.95 18.89 29.29
C ASN A 429 -24.65 17.95 30.30
N SER A 430 -24.43 18.14 31.60
CA SER A 430 -25.06 17.34 32.66
C SER A 430 -26.60 17.45 32.63
N PHE A 431 -27.33 16.34 32.81
CA PHE A 431 -28.80 16.32 32.89
C PHE A 431 -29.36 15.08 33.63
N THR A 432 -30.66 15.12 33.94
CA THR A 432 -31.44 14.01 34.51
C THR A 432 -32.41 13.46 33.45
N THR A 433 -32.53 12.13 33.35
CA THR A 433 -33.44 11.47 32.40
C THR A 433 -34.04 10.18 32.98
N ASN A 434 -35.17 9.74 32.41
CA ASN A 434 -35.85 8.49 32.71
C ASN A 434 -35.51 7.35 31.72
N ALA A 435 -34.52 7.56 30.84
CA ALA A 435 -34.11 6.60 29.83
C ALA A 435 -32.59 6.42 29.83
N VAL A 436 -32.15 5.17 29.65
CA VAL A 436 -30.74 4.86 29.41
C VAL A 436 -30.31 5.41 28.05
N PHE A 437 -29.08 5.89 27.95
CA PHE A 437 -28.55 6.47 26.70
C PHE A 437 -27.05 6.23 26.59
N THR A 438 -26.47 6.52 25.43
CA THR A 438 -25.03 6.41 25.18
C THR A 438 -24.40 7.78 24.95
N VAL A 439 -23.25 8.03 25.57
CA VAL A 439 -22.38 9.16 25.23
C VAL A 439 -21.30 8.66 24.29
N SER A 440 -21.15 9.31 23.14
CA SER A 440 -20.05 9.04 22.21
C SER A 440 -18.94 10.06 22.46
N LEU A 441 -17.71 9.60 22.71
CA LEU A 441 -16.55 10.48 22.83
C LEU A 441 -15.63 10.29 21.63
N ASP A 442 -15.18 11.42 21.07
CA ASP A 442 -14.22 11.49 19.99
C ASP A 442 -12.96 12.22 20.45
N VAL A 443 -11.80 11.82 19.93
CA VAL A 443 -10.53 12.52 20.13
C VAL A 443 -9.92 12.89 18.78
N ASN A 444 -9.43 14.12 18.65
CA ASN A 444 -8.89 14.64 17.38
C ASN A 444 -7.52 14.05 17.01
N GLU A 445 -6.85 13.37 17.94
CA GLU A 445 -5.51 12.79 17.80
C GLU A 445 -5.43 11.42 18.51
N ASN A 446 -4.23 10.84 18.59
CA ASN A 446 -3.96 9.45 18.94
C ASN A 446 -4.83 8.82 20.05
N HIS A 447 -4.92 9.45 21.24
CA HIS A 447 -5.58 8.83 22.39
C HIS A 447 -6.41 9.79 23.25
N GLY A 448 -7.62 9.35 23.56
CA GLY A 448 -8.47 9.89 24.61
C GLY A 448 -8.53 8.96 25.81
N TRP A 449 -8.90 9.49 26.96
CA TRP A 449 -9.08 8.75 28.21
C TRP A 449 -10.41 9.15 28.84
N TYR A 450 -11.17 8.18 29.34
CA TYR A 450 -12.42 8.43 30.06
C TYR A 450 -12.55 7.59 31.33
N SER A 451 -13.33 8.06 32.31
CA SER A 451 -13.64 7.34 33.52
C SER A 451 -15.09 7.57 33.95
N THR A 452 -15.77 6.51 34.38
CA THR A 452 -17.04 6.60 35.08
C THR A 452 -16.79 6.61 36.59
N ASN A 453 -17.17 7.68 37.28
CA ASN A 453 -16.97 7.96 38.71
C ASN A 453 -15.51 8.15 39.14
N GLY A 454 -14.60 8.43 38.20
CA GLY A 454 -13.24 8.89 38.50
C GLY A 454 -12.31 7.84 39.12
N VAL A 455 -12.65 6.55 39.05
CA VAL A 455 -11.84 5.48 39.65
C VAL A 455 -10.75 5.01 38.68
N THR A 456 -11.17 4.42 37.55
CA THR A 456 -10.25 3.88 36.53
C THR A 456 -10.48 4.65 35.23
N PHE A 457 -9.40 5.13 34.61
CA PHE A 457 -9.45 5.70 33.27
C PHE A 457 -9.15 4.64 32.21
N TYR A 458 -10.01 4.59 31.20
CA TYR A 458 -9.91 3.70 30.05
C TYR A 458 -9.49 4.51 28.83
N GLN A 459 -8.50 4.00 28.10
CA GLN A 459 -7.98 4.61 26.89
C GLN A 459 -8.86 4.24 25.68
N PHE A 460 -9.06 5.20 24.78
CA PHE A 460 -9.67 5.00 23.47
C PHE A 460 -8.89 5.77 22.39
N THR A 461 -9.08 5.41 21.12
CA THR A 461 -8.36 6.00 19.98
C THR A 461 -9.27 6.96 19.20
N THR A 462 -8.83 7.42 18.03
CA THR A 462 -9.61 8.30 17.13
C THR A 462 -10.92 7.70 16.62
N MET A 463 -11.21 6.42 16.90
CA MET A 463 -12.57 5.89 16.72
C MET A 463 -13.44 6.24 17.92
N ALA A 464 -14.61 6.81 17.64
CA ALA A 464 -15.61 7.15 18.64
C ALA A 464 -15.84 6.00 19.63
N THR A 465 -15.71 6.27 20.93
CA THR A 465 -16.06 5.30 21.97
C THR A 465 -17.43 5.58 22.54
N ASN A 466 -18.27 4.54 22.64
CA ASN A 466 -19.64 4.66 23.15
C ASN A 466 -19.70 4.18 24.59
N ILE A 467 -20.14 5.07 25.48
CA ILE A 467 -20.22 4.83 26.92
C ILE A 467 -21.70 4.77 27.30
N LEU A 468 -22.15 3.60 27.77
CA LEU A 468 -23.52 3.40 28.25
C LEU A 468 -23.72 4.10 29.60
N ILE A 469 -24.78 4.90 29.69
CA ILE A 469 -25.24 5.56 30.92
C ILE A 469 -26.56 4.89 31.32
N ASP A 470 -26.47 3.90 32.21
CA ASP A 470 -27.60 3.11 32.71
C ASP A 470 -27.98 3.42 34.16
N ARG A 471 -27.17 4.23 34.84
CA ARG A 471 -27.34 4.67 36.22
C ARG A 471 -26.75 6.06 36.41
N THR A 472 -27.01 6.66 37.57
CA THR A 472 -26.39 7.93 37.96
C THR A 472 -24.87 7.77 38.09
N LEU A 473 -24.11 8.57 37.32
CA LEU A 473 -22.66 8.56 37.33
C LEU A 473 -22.06 9.90 36.87
N THR A 474 -20.78 10.11 37.16
CA THR A 474 -19.98 11.21 36.63
C THR A 474 -18.98 10.70 35.59
N LEU A 475 -19.03 11.22 34.38
CA LEU A 475 -18.11 10.93 33.28
C LEU A 475 -17.00 11.98 33.24
N SER A 476 -15.75 11.58 33.46
CA SER A 476 -14.57 12.43 33.33
C SER A 476 -13.73 12.01 32.12
N TYR A 477 -13.16 12.96 31.36
CA TYR A 477 -12.42 12.66 30.13
C TYR A 477 -11.34 13.71 29.79
N TYR A 478 -10.27 13.27 29.13
CA TYR A 478 -9.16 14.12 28.65
C TYR A 478 -8.43 13.46 27.47
N GLY A 479 -7.66 14.23 26.70
CA GLY A 479 -6.80 13.76 25.62
C GLY A 479 -5.33 13.74 26.02
N ARG A 480 -4.57 12.75 25.53
CA ARG A 480 -3.11 12.70 25.69
C ARG A 480 -2.45 12.08 24.46
N ASP A 481 -1.48 12.77 23.88
CA ASP A 481 -0.76 12.25 22.72
C ASP A 481 0.38 11.28 23.11
N VAL A 482 1.17 10.85 22.12
CA VAL A 482 2.31 9.93 22.33
C VAL A 482 3.54 10.64 22.93
N LEU A 483 3.59 11.97 22.89
CA LEU A 483 4.65 12.80 23.44
C LEU A 483 4.36 13.24 24.89
N GLY A 484 3.15 12.94 25.39
CA GLY A 484 2.69 13.25 26.74
C GLY A 484 1.95 14.59 26.86
N ASN A 485 1.72 15.32 25.77
CA ASN A 485 0.93 16.55 25.78
C ASN A 485 -0.50 16.18 26.19
N THR A 486 -0.97 16.71 27.34
CA THR A 486 -2.23 16.29 27.99
C THR A 486 -3.19 17.47 28.08
N SER A 487 -4.44 17.29 27.67
CA SER A 487 -5.47 18.32 27.80
C SER A 487 -5.99 18.41 29.22
N ALA A 488 -6.72 19.49 29.53
CA ALA A 488 -7.47 19.56 30.78
C ALA A 488 -8.52 18.43 30.87
N THR A 489 -8.73 17.92 32.09
CA THR A 489 -9.78 16.94 32.38
C THR A 489 -11.14 17.63 32.49
N ASN A 490 -12.07 17.23 31.64
CA ASN A 490 -13.47 17.66 31.68
C ASN A 490 -14.32 16.66 32.45
N SER A 491 -15.44 17.10 33.01
CA SER A 491 -16.36 16.23 33.76
C SER A 491 -17.83 16.60 33.55
N ARG A 492 -18.70 15.58 33.47
CA ARG A 492 -20.15 15.66 33.27
C ARG A 492 -20.88 14.69 34.19
N THR A 493 -21.98 15.10 34.80
CA THR A 493 -22.77 14.24 35.69
C THR A 493 -24.13 13.96 35.07
N TYR A 494 -24.48 12.68 34.97
CA TYR A 494 -25.76 12.24 34.43
C TYR A 494 -26.53 11.49 35.51
N THR A 495 -27.82 11.76 35.62
CA THR A 495 -28.70 11.12 36.62
C THR A 495 -29.79 10.33 35.89
N ILE A 496 -29.89 9.03 36.20
CA ILE A 496 -30.92 8.13 35.63
C ILE A 496 -31.98 7.88 36.71
N ASP A 497 -33.20 8.35 36.48
CA ASP A 497 -34.36 8.20 37.38
C ASP A 497 -35.46 7.33 36.74
N LEU A 498 -35.26 6.01 36.75
CA LEU A 498 -36.23 5.05 36.22
C LEU A 498 -37.46 4.90 37.14
N PRO A 499 -38.69 4.81 36.59
CA PRO A 499 -39.89 4.52 37.37
C PRO A 499 -39.78 3.21 38.18
N PRO A 500 -40.49 3.08 39.32
CA PRO A 500 -40.59 1.84 40.09
C PRO A 500 -41.14 0.67 39.25
N VAL A 501 -40.78 -0.56 39.63
CA VAL A 501 -41.21 -1.80 38.98
C VAL A 501 -42.18 -2.55 39.90
N VAL A 502 -43.39 -2.81 39.40
CA VAL A 502 -44.41 -3.62 40.08
C VAL A 502 -44.38 -5.05 39.54
N SER A 503 -44.36 -6.05 40.44
CA SER A 503 -44.19 -7.47 40.11
C SER A 503 -45.18 -8.37 40.88
N GLY A 504 -45.20 -9.68 40.59
CA GLY A 504 -45.99 -10.68 41.35
C GLY A 504 -47.34 -11.10 40.75
N ALA A 505 -47.76 -10.50 39.62
CA ALA A 505 -48.99 -10.91 38.92
C ALA A 505 -48.78 -12.18 38.06
N PRO A 506 -49.52 -13.28 38.30
CA PRO A 506 -49.49 -14.46 37.44
C PRO A 506 -50.00 -14.17 36.02
N SER A 507 -49.65 -15.04 35.07
CA SER A 507 -50.19 -15.05 33.70
C SER A 507 -51.72 -15.16 33.70
N SER A 508 -52.37 -14.57 32.69
CA SER A 508 -53.81 -14.72 32.45
C SER A 508 -54.21 -16.19 32.29
N CYS A 509 -55.33 -16.57 32.90
CA CYS A 509 -55.79 -17.96 32.91
C CYS A 509 -57.31 -18.06 33.05
N MET A 510 -57.85 -19.25 32.77
CA MET A 510 -59.21 -19.65 33.17
C MET A 510 -59.13 -20.53 34.42
N THR A 511 -60.06 -20.36 35.35
CA THR A 511 -60.12 -21.14 36.59
C THR A 511 -61.57 -21.33 37.05
N ASN A 512 -61.83 -22.41 37.79
CA ASN A 512 -63.08 -22.62 38.53
C ASN A 512 -62.85 -22.57 40.06
N ARG A 513 -61.64 -22.18 40.50
CA ARG A 513 -61.24 -22.07 41.91
C ARG A 513 -60.62 -20.71 42.20
N SER A 514 -60.90 -20.18 43.38
CA SER A 514 -60.33 -18.93 43.86
C SER A 514 -58.85 -19.07 44.22
N PHE A 515 -58.05 -18.03 44.01
CA PHE A 515 -56.63 -17.97 44.39
C PHE A 515 -56.21 -16.54 44.80
N ILE A 516 -55.00 -16.40 45.35
CA ILE A 516 -54.46 -15.10 45.81
C ILE A 516 -53.32 -14.66 44.89
N ILE A 517 -53.33 -13.39 44.50
CA ILE A 517 -52.23 -12.69 43.82
C ILE A 517 -51.49 -11.85 44.86
N MET A 518 -50.16 -11.97 44.90
CA MET A 518 -49.29 -11.15 45.76
C MET A 518 -48.54 -10.17 44.86
N LEU A 519 -48.94 -8.90 44.85
CA LEU A 519 -48.21 -7.86 44.13
C LEU A 519 -47.19 -7.18 45.03
N ASP A 520 -46.04 -6.84 44.47
CA ASP A 520 -44.94 -6.15 45.16
C ASP A 520 -44.34 -5.01 44.31
N VAL A 521 -43.65 -4.05 44.93
CA VAL A 521 -42.96 -2.93 44.26
C VAL A 521 -41.55 -2.72 44.84
N ASP A 522 -40.56 -2.55 43.97
CA ASP A 522 -39.15 -2.39 44.35
C ASP A 522 -38.84 -1.10 45.13
N LYS A 523 -39.63 -0.04 44.92
CA LYS A 523 -39.54 1.25 45.63
C LYS A 523 -40.91 1.96 45.63
N ASN A 524 -41.10 2.93 46.52
CA ASN A 524 -42.37 3.68 46.65
C ASN A 524 -42.90 4.18 45.28
N HIS A 525 -44.24 4.24 45.15
CA HIS A 525 -45.00 4.67 43.95
C HIS A 525 -45.28 3.60 42.88
N GLY A 526 -45.58 2.37 43.31
CA GLY A 526 -46.32 1.40 42.49
C GLY A 526 -47.83 1.69 42.49
N TYR A 527 -48.56 1.29 41.46
CA TYR A 527 -50.01 1.49 41.32
C TYR A 527 -50.67 0.25 40.73
N TRP A 528 -51.87 -0.09 41.22
CA TRP A 528 -52.65 -1.24 40.73
C TRP A 528 -54.17 -0.97 40.74
N SER A 529 -54.93 -1.67 39.91
CA SER A 529 -56.39 -1.56 39.78
C SER A 529 -57.00 -2.89 39.35
N THR A 530 -58.24 -3.16 39.78
CA THR A 530 -59.02 -4.32 39.33
C THR A 530 -60.33 -3.88 38.68
N ASN A 531 -60.70 -4.53 37.57
CA ASN A 531 -61.97 -4.34 36.87
C ASN A 531 -62.27 -2.86 36.53
N ASN A 532 -61.23 -2.14 36.09
CA ASN A 532 -61.29 -0.72 35.75
C ASN A 532 -61.66 0.22 36.91
N SER A 533 -61.42 -0.18 38.16
CA SER A 533 -61.46 0.74 39.31
C SER A 533 -60.34 1.80 39.21
N PRO A 534 -60.43 2.93 39.94
CA PRO A 534 -59.30 3.84 40.09
C PRO A 534 -58.04 3.12 40.62
N PHE A 535 -56.87 3.56 40.16
CA PHE A 535 -55.61 2.97 40.62
C PHE A 535 -55.34 3.31 42.09
N SER A 536 -55.03 2.28 42.88
CA SER A 536 -54.56 2.37 44.25
C SER A 536 -53.04 2.30 44.28
N GLN A 537 -52.40 3.10 45.13
CA GLN A 537 -50.95 3.04 45.32
C GLN A 537 -50.56 1.77 46.09
N LEU A 538 -49.57 1.05 45.60
CA LEU A 538 -48.91 -0.06 46.27
C LEU A 538 -47.93 0.51 47.30
N SER A 539 -48.01 0.07 48.54
CA SER A 539 -46.94 0.29 49.52
C SER A 539 -45.81 -0.73 49.28
N THR A 540 -44.62 -0.46 49.83
CA THR A 540 -43.49 -1.41 49.81
C THR A 540 -43.72 -2.69 50.63
N ALA A 541 -44.89 -2.82 51.29
CA ALA A 541 -45.30 -4.06 51.95
C ALA A 541 -46.06 -5.02 51.01
N GLY A 542 -46.32 -4.60 49.76
CA GLY A 542 -47.11 -5.35 48.79
C GLY A 542 -48.61 -5.36 49.09
N VAL A 543 -49.39 -6.02 48.23
CA VAL A 543 -50.82 -6.27 48.46
C VAL A 543 -51.20 -7.70 48.06
N ASN A 544 -52.01 -8.34 48.90
CA ASN A 544 -52.61 -9.64 48.61
C ASN A 544 -54.04 -9.43 48.11
N MET A 545 -54.34 -9.96 46.93
CA MET A 545 -55.66 -9.84 46.31
C MET A 545 -56.26 -11.22 46.06
N THR A 546 -57.46 -11.46 46.57
CA THR A 546 -58.22 -12.67 46.25
C THR A 546 -58.93 -12.53 44.92
N VAL A 547 -58.73 -13.49 44.02
CA VAL A 547 -59.46 -13.64 42.76
C VAL A 547 -60.44 -14.79 42.92
N ASP A 548 -61.72 -14.47 43.08
CA ASP A 548 -62.84 -15.40 43.29
C ASP A 548 -63.95 -15.25 42.23
N ARG A 549 -63.77 -14.33 41.28
CA ARG A 549 -64.63 -14.06 40.12
C ARG A 549 -63.77 -13.57 38.96
N THR A 550 -64.35 -13.49 37.76
CA THR A 550 -63.65 -12.96 36.58
C THR A 550 -63.09 -11.57 36.89
N THR A 551 -61.76 -11.41 36.81
CA THR A 551 -61.04 -10.21 37.25
C THR A 551 -59.99 -9.78 36.25
N THR A 552 -59.98 -8.50 35.88
CA THR A 552 -58.90 -7.87 35.10
C THR A 552 -58.05 -7.00 36.02
N LEU A 553 -56.78 -7.35 36.20
CA LEU A 553 -55.79 -6.63 36.99
C LEU A 553 -54.92 -5.75 36.10
N ARG A 554 -54.76 -4.47 36.45
CA ARG A 554 -53.85 -3.52 35.79
C ARG A 554 -52.84 -2.96 36.79
N TYR A 555 -51.59 -2.77 36.40
CA TYR A 555 -50.54 -2.25 37.29
C TYR A 555 -49.36 -1.58 36.58
N PHE A 556 -48.72 -0.60 37.22
CA PHE A 556 -47.53 0.13 36.76
C PHE A 556 -46.79 0.80 37.94
N GLY A 557 -45.57 1.28 37.75
CA GLY A 557 -44.91 2.20 38.69
C GLY A 557 -44.74 3.60 38.08
N SER A 558 -44.69 4.64 38.92
CA SER A 558 -44.52 6.03 38.47
C SER A 558 -43.61 6.82 39.42
N ASN A 559 -42.74 7.69 38.91
CA ASN A 559 -41.97 8.64 39.71
C ASN A 559 -42.08 10.06 39.11
N ALA A 560 -41.31 11.01 39.64
CA ALA A 560 -41.26 12.39 39.13
C ALA A 560 -40.78 12.47 37.67
N ALA A 561 -40.04 11.47 37.20
CA ALA A 561 -39.53 11.41 35.85
C ALA A 561 -40.49 10.73 34.84
N GLY A 562 -41.59 10.11 35.29
CA GLY A 562 -42.65 9.61 34.42
C GLY A 562 -43.36 8.34 34.90
N VAL A 563 -44.30 7.86 34.07
CA VAL A 563 -45.08 6.64 34.30
C VAL A 563 -44.45 5.49 33.53
N GLY A 564 -44.19 4.37 34.19
CA GLY A 564 -43.73 3.12 33.57
C GLY A 564 -44.85 2.40 32.80
N THR A 565 -44.49 1.30 32.12
CA THR A 565 -45.44 0.53 31.31
C THR A 565 -46.62 0.02 32.13
N THR A 566 -47.85 0.29 31.68
CA THR A 566 -49.05 -0.30 32.27
C THR A 566 -49.27 -1.71 31.77
N ASN A 567 -49.17 -2.67 32.69
CA ASN A 567 -49.42 -4.08 32.44
C ASN A 567 -50.89 -4.42 32.74
N SER A 568 -51.42 -5.44 32.05
CA SER A 568 -52.80 -5.93 32.23
C SER A 568 -52.86 -7.45 32.20
N ARG A 569 -53.59 -8.07 33.12
CA ARG A 569 -53.81 -9.52 33.24
C ARG A 569 -55.29 -9.81 33.48
N THR A 570 -55.87 -10.74 32.73
CA THR A 570 -57.26 -11.17 32.91
C THR A 570 -57.35 -12.61 33.41
N TYR A 571 -58.14 -12.85 34.44
CA TYR A 571 -58.41 -14.16 35.03
C TYR A 571 -59.90 -14.46 34.89
N THR A 572 -60.28 -15.46 34.09
CA THR A 572 -61.70 -15.78 33.79
C THR A 572 -62.19 -16.89 34.69
N PHE A 573 -63.33 -16.68 35.36
CA PHE A 573 -63.93 -17.64 36.27
C PHE A 573 -65.09 -18.37 35.59
N ASP A 574 -65.02 -19.69 35.50
CA ASP A 574 -66.04 -20.52 34.86
C ASP A 574 -66.42 -21.72 35.74
N THR A 575 -67.67 -21.73 36.19
CA THR A 575 -68.26 -22.79 37.03
C THR A 575 -69.45 -23.47 36.35
N ALA A 576 -69.73 -23.13 35.09
CA ALA A 576 -70.84 -23.73 34.36
C ALA A 576 -70.46 -25.17 33.95
N ALA A 577 -71.40 -26.10 34.08
CA ALA A 577 -71.22 -27.45 33.58
C ALA A 577 -71.81 -27.57 32.15
N PRO A 578 -71.17 -28.32 31.24
CA PRO A 578 -71.72 -28.50 29.89
C PRO A 578 -73.04 -29.25 29.88
N VAL A 579 -73.91 -28.92 28.94
CA VAL A 579 -75.20 -29.57 28.72
C VAL A 579 -75.12 -30.52 27.53
N VAL A 580 -75.51 -31.79 27.75
CA VAL A 580 -75.70 -32.78 26.68
C VAL A 580 -77.17 -32.85 26.27
N THR A 581 -77.43 -32.82 24.96
CA THR A 581 -78.78 -32.79 24.35
C THR A 581 -78.91 -33.86 23.27
N GLY A 582 -80.15 -34.10 22.80
CA GLY A 582 -80.43 -34.98 21.64
C GLY A 582 -80.91 -36.41 21.98
N ALA A 583 -80.86 -36.82 23.26
CA ALA A 583 -81.45 -38.08 23.68
C ALA A 583 -82.99 -38.04 23.58
N LEU A 584 -83.58 -39.07 22.96
CA LEU A 584 -85.04 -39.25 22.95
C LEU A 584 -85.54 -39.66 24.36
N ASN A 585 -86.83 -39.48 24.61
CA ASN A 585 -87.47 -40.11 25.78
C ASN A 585 -87.50 -41.63 25.61
N ASP A 586 -87.69 -42.36 26.71
CA ASP A 586 -87.79 -43.82 26.71
C ASP A 586 -88.79 -44.31 25.64
N LEU A 587 -88.37 -45.29 24.84
CA LEU A 587 -89.08 -45.70 23.62
C LEU A 587 -89.09 -47.22 23.48
N SER A 588 -90.27 -47.80 23.29
CA SER A 588 -90.46 -49.20 22.92
C SER A 588 -90.95 -49.31 21.49
N THR A 589 -90.23 -50.05 20.64
CA THR A 589 -90.52 -50.12 19.20
C THR A 589 -90.18 -51.51 18.62
N ASN A 590 -90.69 -51.80 17.43
CA ASN A 590 -90.33 -52.99 16.66
C ASN A 590 -89.37 -52.65 15.49
N LYS A 591 -88.83 -51.43 15.44
CA LYS A 591 -87.87 -50.95 14.44
C LYS A 591 -86.58 -50.48 15.10
N VAL A 592 -85.44 -50.80 14.49
CA VAL A 592 -84.14 -50.26 14.88
C VAL A 592 -84.06 -48.76 14.53
N PHE A 593 -83.38 -47.96 15.35
CA PHE A 593 -83.22 -46.50 15.16
C PHE A 593 -81.88 -46.01 15.75
N SER A 594 -81.53 -44.73 15.54
CA SER A 594 -80.32 -44.12 16.11
C SER A 594 -80.65 -42.91 16.98
N VAL A 595 -79.91 -42.72 18.06
CA VAL A 595 -79.96 -41.54 18.94
C VAL A 595 -78.74 -40.68 18.69
N ALA A 596 -78.93 -39.41 18.35
CA ALA A 596 -77.87 -38.43 18.15
C ALA A 596 -77.70 -37.60 19.43
N LEU A 597 -76.51 -37.62 20.05
CA LEU A 597 -76.18 -36.78 21.20
C LEU A 597 -75.25 -35.63 20.78
N ALA A 598 -75.44 -34.46 21.37
CA ALA A 598 -74.57 -33.28 21.20
C ALA A 598 -74.27 -32.63 22.56
N VAL A 599 -73.12 -31.97 22.71
CA VAL A 599 -72.73 -31.22 23.91
C VAL A 599 -72.44 -29.77 23.54
N ASN A 600 -72.83 -28.81 24.39
CA ASN A 600 -72.68 -27.37 24.10
C ASN A 600 -71.26 -26.80 24.33
N GLU A 601 -70.37 -27.55 25.00
CA GLU A 601 -69.01 -27.13 25.32
C GLU A 601 -68.00 -28.24 24.96
N ASN A 602 -67.01 -28.52 25.82
CA ASN A 602 -65.85 -29.31 25.46
C ASN A 602 -66.20 -30.77 25.15
N TYR A 603 -66.78 -31.50 26.12
CA TYR A 603 -66.91 -32.96 26.03
C TYR A 603 -68.23 -33.48 26.58
N GLY A 604 -68.84 -34.40 25.85
CA GLY A 604 -69.92 -35.25 26.29
C GLY A 604 -69.42 -36.67 26.51
N TYR A 605 -70.09 -37.43 27.37
CA TYR A 605 -69.75 -38.80 27.71
C TYR A 605 -71.01 -39.65 27.62
N VAL A 606 -70.91 -40.84 27.04
CA VAL A 606 -72.05 -41.74 26.88
C VAL A 606 -71.70 -43.20 27.13
N SER A 607 -72.59 -43.94 27.79
CA SER A 607 -72.46 -45.37 28.10
C SER A 607 -73.71 -46.13 27.69
N LEU A 608 -73.54 -47.38 27.27
CA LEU A 608 -74.62 -48.30 26.91
C LEU A 608 -74.64 -49.47 27.90
N ASN A 609 -75.82 -49.77 28.44
CA ASN A 609 -76.11 -50.90 29.33
C ASN A 609 -75.15 -51.01 30.54
N GLY A 610 -74.76 -49.87 31.11
CA GLY A 610 -73.86 -49.82 32.27
C GLY A 610 -72.38 -50.07 31.94
N GLY A 611 -71.99 -50.02 30.66
CA GLY A 611 -70.59 -50.12 30.24
C GLY A 611 -69.74 -48.88 30.54
N ALA A 612 -68.48 -48.87 30.08
CA ALA A 612 -67.61 -47.70 30.20
C ALA A 612 -68.15 -46.51 29.39
N TYR A 613 -67.95 -45.30 29.91
CA TYR A 613 -68.30 -44.07 29.19
C TYR A 613 -67.32 -43.81 28.04
N VAL A 614 -67.88 -43.56 26.87
CA VAL A 614 -67.17 -43.13 25.66
C VAL A 614 -67.34 -41.61 25.52
N GLN A 615 -66.22 -40.92 25.36
CA GLN A 615 -66.19 -39.47 25.17
C GLN A 615 -66.54 -39.09 23.72
N PHE A 616 -67.27 -38.00 23.56
CA PHE A 616 -67.52 -37.32 22.29
C PHE A 616 -67.35 -35.80 22.47
N THR A 617 -67.09 -35.08 21.39
CA THR A 617 -66.88 -33.63 21.40
C THR A 617 -68.17 -32.89 21.01
N SER A 618 -68.13 -31.56 20.93
CA SER A 618 -69.24 -30.75 20.42
C SER A 618 -69.73 -31.12 19.01
N ALA A 619 -68.97 -31.92 18.24
CA ALA A 619 -69.41 -32.51 16.98
C ALA A 619 -70.55 -33.55 17.13
N GLY A 620 -70.79 -34.03 18.35
CA GLY A 620 -71.84 -35.00 18.65
C GLY A 620 -71.46 -36.46 18.34
N THR A 621 -72.37 -37.38 18.64
CA THR A 621 -72.21 -38.82 18.36
C THR A 621 -73.55 -39.48 18.06
N ASN A 622 -73.56 -40.51 17.21
CA ASN A 622 -74.75 -41.26 16.82
C ASN A 622 -74.69 -42.70 17.33
N ILE A 623 -75.75 -43.15 17.98
CA ILE A 623 -75.80 -44.43 18.69
C ILE A 623 -76.94 -45.27 18.14
N SER A 624 -76.62 -46.40 17.53
CA SER A 624 -77.62 -47.31 16.95
C SER A 624 -78.23 -48.24 18.02
N ILE A 625 -79.56 -48.22 18.12
CA ILE A 625 -80.35 -49.03 19.05
C ILE A 625 -81.01 -50.15 18.26
N THR A 626 -80.49 -51.37 18.42
CA THR A 626 -80.95 -52.57 17.70
C THR A 626 -81.63 -53.60 18.59
N LYS A 627 -81.46 -53.46 19.90
CA LYS A 627 -82.03 -54.29 20.97
C LYS A 627 -82.28 -53.43 22.20
N THR A 628 -82.89 -53.99 23.23
CA THR A 628 -83.08 -53.29 24.51
C THR A 628 -81.75 -52.72 25.03
N THR A 629 -81.69 -51.40 25.17
CA THR A 629 -80.49 -50.64 25.50
C THR A 629 -80.82 -49.51 26.47
N THR A 630 -80.11 -49.47 27.61
CA THR A 630 -80.08 -48.33 28.51
C THR A 630 -78.92 -47.42 28.16
N LEU A 631 -79.21 -46.14 27.89
CA LEU A 631 -78.27 -45.10 27.50
C LEU A 631 -78.04 -44.12 28.66
N SER A 632 -76.82 -44.00 29.17
CA SER A 632 -76.45 -43.02 30.20
C SER A 632 -75.48 -41.98 29.64
N TYR A 633 -75.67 -40.67 29.92
CA TYR A 633 -74.84 -39.61 29.36
C TYR A 633 -74.73 -38.35 30.24
N PHE A 634 -73.59 -37.64 30.17
CA PHE A 634 -73.32 -36.37 30.86
C PHE A 634 -72.26 -35.52 30.12
N GLY A 635 -72.15 -34.23 30.41
CA GLY A 635 -71.13 -33.33 29.87
C GLY A 635 -70.05 -32.97 30.91
N ARG A 636 -68.82 -32.71 30.47
CA ARG A 636 -67.73 -32.19 31.31
C ARG A 636 -66.84 -31.22 30.53
N ASP A 637 -66.54 -30.06 31.12
CA ASP A 637 -65.71 -29.02 30.48
C ASP A 637 -64.21 -29.28 30.70
N ALA A 638 -63.36 -28.38 30.18
CA ALA A 638 -61.91 -28.46 30.37
C ALA A 638 -61.43 -28.17 31.80
N LEU A 639 -62.25 -27.52 32.63
CA LEU A 639 -61.97 -27.21 34.03
C LEU A 639 -62.49 -28.30 35.00
N GLY A 640 -63.16 -29.31 34.47
CA GLY A 640 -63.70 -30.46 35.20
C GLY A 640 -65.13 -30.27 35.72
N ASN A 641 -65.80 -29.15 35.43
CA ASN A 641 -67.20 -28.93 35.75
C ASN A 641 -68.04 -29.96 34.97
N SER A 642 -68.83 -30.78 35.67
CA SER A 642 -69.59 -31.89 35.05
C SER A 642 -71.08 -31.75 35.28
N SER A 643 -71.90 -32.03 34.27
CA SER A 643 -73.35 -32.09 34.45
C SER A 643 -73.76 -33.38 35.14
N ALA A 644 -75.01 -33.42 35.61
CA ALA A 644 -75.61 -34.66 36.08
C ALA A 644 -75.65 -35.71 34.95
N THR A 645 -75.53 -36.99 35.33
CA THR A 645 -75.74 -38.14 34.44
C THR A 645 -77.23 -38.37 34.23
N ASN A 646 -77.64 -38.33 32.98
CA ASN A 646 -78.99 -38.64 32.54
C ASN A 646 -79.05 -40.06 31.98
N THR A 647 -80.16 -40.77 32.17
CA THR A 647 -80.34 -42.15 31.67
C THR A 647 -81.67 -42.30 30.94
N ARG A 648 -81.67 -43.05 29.82
CA ARG A 648 -82.84 -43.38 29.00
C ARG A 648 -82.86 -44.86 28.66
N THR A 649 -84.03 -45.49 28.58
CA THR A 649 -84.16 -46.91 28.22
C THR A 649 -84.97 -47.07 26.94
N TYR A 650 -84.40 -47.79 25.98
CA TYR A 650 -85.03 -48.07 24.70
C TYR A 650 -85.20 -49.58 24.54
N THR A 651 -86.40 -50.05 24.20
CA THR A 651 -86.71 -51.48 24.01
C THR A 651 -87.04 -51.76 22.55
N VAL A 652 -86.33 -52.70 21.92
CA VAL A 652 -86.61 -53.12 20.53
C VAL A 652 -86.99 -54.60 20.50
N THR A 653 -88.22 -54.91 20.10
CA THR A 653 -88.74 -56.30 20.00
C THR A 653 -89.03 -56.66 18.55
N ILE A 654 -88.23 -57.57 17.97
CA ILE A 654 -88.39 -58.05 16.60
C ILE A 654 -89.12 -59.40 16.63
N ILE A 655 -90.31 -59.51 16.01
CA ILE A 655 -91.07 -60.77 15.94
C ILE A 655 -90.63 -61.55 14.69
N THR A 656 -89.99 -62.71 14.88
CA THR A 656 -89.59 -63.64 13.80
C THR A 656 -90.40 -64.94 13.88
N GLY A 657 -91.26 -65.21 12.91
CA GLY A 657 -91.94 -66.51 12.78
C GLY A 657 -92.94 -66.60 11.62
N LEU A 658 -92.53 -67.23 10.51
CA LEU A 658 -93.34 -68.09 9.63
C LEU A 658 -92.42 -68.72 8.56
N GLU A 659 -92.33 -70.04 8.59
CA GLU A 659 -91.44 -70.90 7.79
C GLU A 659 -91.74 -70.87 6.28
N ASN A 660 -90.73 -71.19 5.47
CA ASN A 660 -90.87 -71.47 4.04
C ASN A 660 -91.79 -72.69 3.80
N PRO A 661 -92.75 -72.64 2.86
CA PRO A 661 -93.53 -73.81 2.49
C PRO A 661 -92.68 -74.85 1.77
N SER A 662 -92.63 -76.06 2.32
CA SER A 662 -92.00 -77.26 1.74
C SER A 662 -92.97 -77.94 0.76
N ALA A 663 -92.46 -78.25 -0.45
CA ALA A 663 -93.19 -79.00 -1.47
C ALA A 663 -93.16 -80.50 -1.15
N VAL A 664 -94.33 -81.15 -1.09
CA VAL A 664 -94.46 -82.61 -0.95
C VAL A 664 -94.89 -83.20 -2.30
N ARG A 665 -94.14 -84.19 -2.80
CA ARG A 665 -94.37 -84.87 -4.08
C ARG A 665 -95.31 -86.06 -3.86
N GLY A 666 -96.52 -86.02 -4.43
CA GLY A 666 -97.48 -87.13 -4.40
C GLY A 666 -97.20 -88.16 -5.50
N THR A 667 -97.66 -89.40 -5.31
CA THR A 667 -97.38 -90.58 -6.16
C THR A 667 -97.92 -90.51 -7.60
N ASP A 668 -98.71 -89.49 -7.94
CA ASP A 668 -99.38 -89.34 -9.24
C ASP A 668 -98.80 -88.19 -10.08
N GLY A 669 -97.61 -87.68 -9.73
CA GLY A 669 -96.94 -86.60 -10.48
C GLY A 669 -97.41 -85.18 -10.13
N PHE A 670 -98.29 -85.02 -9.14
CA PHE A 670 -98.78 -83.71 -8.69
C PHE A 670 -97.96 -83.17 -7.51
N THR A 671 -97.74 -81.85 -7.49
CA THR A 671 -97.13 -81.12 -6.36
C THR A 671 -98.21 -80.38 -5.58
N PHE A 672 -98.34 -80.65 -4.28
CA PHE A 672 -99.29 -79.98 -3.39
C PHE A 672 -98.63 -78.84 -2.63
N MET A 673 -99.37 -77.75 -2.39
CA MET A 673 -98.93 -76.61 -1.60
C MET A 673 -99.98 -76.34 -0.50
N ASN A 674 -99.63 -76.59 0.76
CA ASN A 674 -100.51 -76.31 1.89
C ASN A 674 -100.53 -74.80 2.16
N LEU A 675 -101.71 -74.21 2.12
CA LEU A 675 -101.95 -72.82 2.45
C LEU A 675 -103.03 -72.71 3.55
N PRO A 676 -102.98 -71.68 4.39
CA PRO A 676 -103.94 -71.50 5.48
C PRO A 676 -105.40 -71.46 4.98
N GLU A 677 -106.31 -72.02 5.78
CA GLU A 677 -107.76 -71.95 5.55
C GLU A 677 -108.23 -70.49 5.34
N ASN A 678 -109.21 -70.29 4.45
CA ASN A 678 -109.78 -69.00 4.01
C ASN A 678 -108.93 -68.15 3.03
N THR A 679 -108.04 -68.76 2.26
CA THR A 679 -107.32 -68.09 1.16
C THR A 679 -108.07 -68.24 -0.17
N SER A 680 -108.25 -67.15 -0.92
CA SER A 680 -108.80 -67.16 -2.30
C SER A 680 -107.79 -66.59 -3.29
N GLY A 681 -107.85 -67.03 -4.54
CA GLY A 681 -106.84 -66.64 -5.53
C GLY A 681 -107.24 -66.85 -6.99
N ALA A 682 -106.37 -66.38 -7.88
CA ALA A 682 -106.49 -66.55 -9.33
C ALA A 682 -105.13 -66.88 -9.94
N VAL A 683 -105.16 -67.72 -10.98
CA VAL A 683 -103.96 -68.13 -11.74
C VAL A 683 -103.80 -67.22 -12.95
N TYR A 684 -102.57 -66.75 -13.15
CA TYR A 684 -102.16 -65.97 -14.30
C TYR A 684 -101.01 -66.67 -15.03
N SER A 685 -100.96 -66.49 -16.35
CA SER A 685 -99.75 -66.79 -17.12
C SER A 685 -98.60 -65.87 -16.69
N VAL A 686 -97.35 -66.24 -16.99
CA VAL A 686 -96.17 -65.38 -16.73
C VAL A 686 -96.23 -64.03 -17.45
N SER A 687 -97.01 -63.91 -18.52
CA SER A 687 -97.29 -62.64 -19.20
C SER A 687 -98.43 -61.82 -18.56
N GLY A 688 -98.96 -62.25 -17.41
CA GLY A 688 -99.96 -61.53 -16.62
C GLY A 688 -101.40 -61.72 -17.09
N ARG A 689 -101.68 -62.63 -18.02
CA ARG A 689 -103.04 -62.89 -18.52
C ARG A 689 -103.79 -63.86 -17.60
N TYR A 690 -105.01 -63.50 -17.22
CA TYR A 690 -105.89 -64.32 -16.37
C TYR A 690 -106.20 -65.67 -17.03
N VAL A 691 -106.11 -66.75 -16.26
CA VAL A 691 -106.34 -68.12 -16.76
C VAL A 691 -107.61 -68.71 -16.14
N ALA A 692 -107.70 -68.76 -14.81
CA ALA A 692 -108.83 -69.38 -14.09
C ALA A 692 -108.84 -68.97 -12.59
N PRO A 693 -109.98 -69.12 -11.89
CA PRO A 693 -110.06 -68.94 -10.44
C PRO A 693 -109.52 -70.17 -9.68
N LEU A 694 -109.03 -69.97 -8.45
CA LEU A 694 -108.69 -71.05 -7.51
C LEU A 694 -109.77 -71.15 -6.43
N SER A 695 -110.36 -72.34 -6.26
CA SER A 695 -111.37 -72.62 -5.22
C SER A 695 -110.79 -73.49 -4.11
N ALA A 696 -111.14 -73.18 -2.86
CA ALA A 696 -110.77 -73.99 -1.71
C ALA A 696 -111.71 -75.20 -1.57
N ASN A 697 -111.15 -76.40 -1.36
CA ASN A 697 -111.87 -77.52 -0.77
C ASN A 697 -111.14 -77.99 0.50
N THR A 698 -111.75 -78.91 1.25
CA THR A 698 -111.29 -79.36 2.58
C THR A 698 -109.91 -80.02 2.62
N GLN A 699 -109.19 -80.15 1.50
CA GLN A 699 -107.80 -80.63 1.46
C GLN A 699 -106.80 -79.64 0.81
N GLY A 700 -107.16 -78.36 0.63
CA GLY A 700 -106.27 -77.31 0.08
C GLY A 700 -106.83 -76.57 -1.14
N LEU A 701 -106.03 -75.68 -1.74
CA LEU A 701 -106.33 -75.02 -3.01
C LEU A 701 -105.81 -75.88 -4.17
N PHE A 702 -106.69 -76.28 -5.10
CA PHE A 702 -106.35 -77.16 -6.22
C PHE A 702 -106.50 -76.45 -7.57
N TRP A 703 -105.67 -76.85 -8.53
CA TRP A 703 -105.88 -76.57 -9.96
C TRP A 703 -106.08 -77.89 -10.70
N ASP A 704 -107.31 -78.15 -11.17
CA ASP A 704 -107.61 -79.30 -12.02
C ASP A 704 -106.99 -79.08 -13.42
N THR A 705 -106.07 -79.96 -13.81
CA THR A 705 -105.33 -79.88 -15.08
C THR A 705 -106.10 -80.45 -16.27
N GLN A 706 -107.34 -80.92 -16.10
CA GLN A 706 -107.96 -81.68 -17.18
C GLN A 706 -108.50 -80.82 -18.34
N THR A 707 -109.06 -79.62 -18.14
CA THR A 707 -109.43 -78.71 -19.25
C THR A 707 -109.63 -77.25 -18.81
N VAL A 708 -109.09 -76.29 -19.57
CA VAL A 708 -109.49 -74.87 -19.52
C VAL A 708 -110.27 -74.59 -20.80
N ASN A 709 -111.57 -74.26 -20.70
CA ASN A 709 -112.47 -74.08 -21.85
C ASN A 709 -112.46 -75.26 -22.85
N GLY A 710 -112.45 -76.49 -22.36
CA GLY A 710 -112.51 -77.70 -23.20
C GLY A 710 -111.21 -78.09 -23.90
N LYS A 711 -110.06 -77.47 -23.58
CA LYS A 711 -108.73 -77.87 -24.09
C LYS A 711 -107.73 -78.06 -22.93
N ARG A 712 -106.83 -79.06 -23.06
CA ARG A 712 -105.75 -79.31 -22.08
C ARG A 712 -104.78 -78.12 -22.02
N ALA A 713 -104.46 -77.64 -20.81
CA ALA A 713 -103.48 -76.57 -20.60
C ALA A 713 -102.04 -77.06 -20.83
N ALA A 714 -101.18 -76.21 -21.41
CA ALA A 714 -99.79 -76.55 -21.73
C ALA A 714 -98.89 -76.51 -20.47
N PRO A 715 -97.86 -77.39 -20.36
CA PRO A 715 -96.86 -77.30 -19.30
C PRO A 715 -96.15 -75.94 -19.31
N GLY A 716 -95.93 -75.35 -18.14
CA GLY A 716 -95.32 -74.02 -18.05
C GLY A 716 -95.26 -73.46 -16.63
N VAL A 717 -94.58 -72.32 -16.48
CA VAL A 717 -94.54 -71.56 -15.22
C VAL A 717 -95.75 -70.64 -15.14
N TYR A 718 -96.47 -70.69 -14.03
CA TYR A 718 -97.64 -69.85 -13.79
C TYR A 718 -97.43 -69.02 -12.52
N LEU A 719 -98.10 -67.87 -12.47
CA LEU A 719 -98.08 -66.98 -11.32
C LEU A 719 -99.40 -67.13 -10.57
N CYS A 720 -99.32 -67.47 -9.29
CA CYS A 720 -100.48 -67.50 -8.41
C CYS A 720 -100.51 -66.21 -7.58
N ARG A 721 -101.60 -65.47 -7.70
CA ARG A 721 -101.88 -64.34 -6.82
C ARG A 721 -102.82 -64.83 -5.72
N LEU A 722 -102.31 -64.85 -4.50
CA LEU A 722 -103.06 -65.20 -3.29
C LEU A 722 -103.45 -63.92 -2.57
N THR A 723 -104.72 -63.83 -2.18
CA THR A 723 -105.23 -62.67 -1.45
C THR A 723 -105.74 -63.15 -0.10
N SER A 724 -105.19 -62.61 0.98
CA SER A 724 -105.74 -62.78 2.33
C SER A 724 -106.09 -61.41 2.91
N ALA A 725 -106.96 -61.39 3.93
CA ALA A 725 -107.49 -60.16 4.52
C ALA A 725 -106.46 -59.24 5.22
N ARG A 726 -105.16 -59.58 5.23
CA ARG A 726 -104.12 -58.78 5.88
C ARG A 726 -102.87 -58.48 5.04
N ASP A 727 -102.66 -59.08 3.87
CA ASP A 727 -101.54 -58.72 2.97
C ASP A 727 -101.68 -59.35 1.57
N MET A 728 -101.03 -58.74 0.56
CA MET A 728 -100.87 -59.31 -0.78
C MET A 728 -99.48 -59.93 -0.96
N LYS A 729 -99.41 -61.18 -1.45
CA LYS A 729 -98.16 -61.82 -1.88
C LYS A 729 -98.31 -62.44 -3.26
N ILE A 730 -97.26 -62.32 -4.08
CA ILE A 730 -97.14 -62.99 -5.37
C ILE A 730 -96.17 -64.16 -5.20
N VAL A 731 -96.60 -65.37 -5.52
CA VAL A 731 -95.76 -66.58 -5.43
C VAL A 731 -95.57 -67.15 -6.84
N LYS A 732 -94.31 -67.45 -7.20
CA LYS A 732 -93.98 -68.15 -8.45
C LYS A 732 -94.13 -69.65 -8.25
N VAL A 733 -94.93 -70.31 -9.09
CA VAL A 733 -95.12 -71.76 -9.04
C VAL A 733 -94.77 -72.35 -10.40
N MET A 734 -93.87 -73.33 -10.42
CA MET A 734 -93.48 -74.05 -11.63
C MET A 734 -94.25 -75.38 -11.66
N VAL A 735 -95.03 -75.62 -12.73
CA VAL A 735 -95.71 -76.91 -12.95
C VAL A 735 -94.93 -77.67 -14.03
N VAL A 736 -94.29 -78.77 -13.63
CA VAL A 736 -93.59 -79.71 -14.53
C VAL A 736 -94.34 -81.04 -14.47
N ARG A 737 -94.40 -81.76 -15.61
CA ARG A 737 -94.95 -83.12 -15.67
C ARG A 737 -94.30 -84.07 -14.68
#